data_AF-A0A3D5EIP3-F1
#
_entry.id   AF-A0A3D5EIP3-F1
#
_cell.length_a   1.000
_cell.length_b   1.000
_cell.length_c   1.000
_cell.angle_alpha   90.00
_cell.angle_beta   90.00
_cell.angle_gamma   90.00
#
_symmetry.space_group_name_H-M   'P 1'
#
loop_
_entity.id
_entity.type
_entity.pdbx_description
1 polymer ?
#
loop_
_entity_poly.entity_id
_entity_poly.type
_entity_poly.pdbx_seq_one_letter_code
_entity_poly.pdbx_strand_id
1 'polypeptide(L)'
;MIKLGRLRLDNFKSFNKPFLTDFSDTDLFIFDGPNGFGKTTIFDAIELCLTGKIGRILETDAKQKNKHLLKFESGKPTSVFLELLEEKQTKVVIFVYLGANPSKDANKMSNFSVETKLLRAWPKSFEDIEALEELSGYTLEDIVSNFELSDTYDIFNYVQQEETCHFLKNRESQRHDKISYLFGTTKQNNEKEIFSQLKLKLTRKLTKVNENIEELTKELQAAKQNLKSKNSEGDQNDDNFSGSLPLIEKLSEPSIDYLRSLKLSIEKLLWISRNSKQYDALEFNFLLNVLLENRKQELQDLVLTGHISDYSEILKLQKHESWLTELKQKIARSEATLSTYLSYTTPLTPEIVESLGAYNPQFYQEYTDSIEKFALLHKEVGSYQEILQRLSSARENLRSCFESHLQNNKNDVRSCPFCGDLKRSSGELREEYDKQTIFFEGLKSDRTKELELLEDHLKRTFIKKCLEKENRFVTRYKGFLELQPAIREQLITEERWKRMIKVRTWLDGVGFNYQQALRETKFDKVGSELSIKLNRLEAILRESSKPTSEDANISELQEALKRYQLTFSQGKLYTQDGDVISDKQLQKYINKIDVFEQELASEEINEKKKDLTNLQELQRKLSSKEKIVKKLFNTYNSQIKDYERLVAKQISIPFYVYSSKILQTRPDGNGAFIKSSDNAKEKGYIRFVSGLDDEHDAWNSMSSGQLSGLVVSFMLAMNKVYPTKLKSLLIDDPVQTMDEINLASLVQVLRKEFFDNQIIISTHERKSANYFAYKYQQQTDVRILNMKTERLNE
;
A
#
# COMPACT_ATOMS: atom_id res chain seq x y z
N MET A 1 -49.40 -29.43 -29.96
CA MET A 1 -49.87 -29.93 -28.65
C MET A 1 -50.36 -31.36 -28.86
N ILE A 2 -49.99 -32.26 -27.95
CA ILE A 2 -50.14 -33.70 -28.09
C ILE A 2 -51.39 -34.17 -27.33
N LYS A 3 -52.20 -35.01 -27.95
CA LYS A 3 -53.36 -35.72 -27.36
C LYS A 3 -53.19 -37.24 -27.54
N LEU A 4 -53.91 -38.05 -26.77
CA LEU A 4 -53.97 -39.50 -26.98
C LEU A 4 -54.84 -39.80 -28.21
N GLY A 5 -54.38 -40.71 -29.06
CA GLY A 5 -55.10 -41.25 -30.23
C GLY A 5 -55.66 -42.64 -29.94
N ARG A 6 -55.22 -43.65 -30.68
CA ARG A 6 -55.61 -45.04 -30.48
C ARG A 6 -54.83 -45.73 -29.36
N LEU A 7 -55.50 -46.62 -28.62
CA LEU A 7 -54.90 -47.55 -27.67
C LEU A 7 -55.32 -48.97 -28.01
N ARG A 8 -54.35 -49.88 -28.10
CA ARG A 8 -54.56 -51.30 -28.30
C ARG A 8 -53.90 -52.10 -27.18
N LEU A 9 -54.64 -53.02 -26.56
CA LEU A 9 -54.17 -53.94 -25.52
C LEU A 9 -54.32 -55.36 -26.01
N ASP A 10 -53.32 -56.22 -25.84
CA ASP A 10 -53.46 -57.65 -26.07
C ASP A 10 -52.76 -58.46 -24.97
N ASN A 11 -53.47 -59.45 -24.42
CA ASN A 11 -53.02 -60.29 -23.31
C ASN A 11 -52.48 -59.48 -22.10
N PHE A 12 -53.10 -58.33 -21.80
CA PHE A 12 -52.68 -57.40 -20.75
C PHE A 12 -53.63 -57.38 -19.55
N LYS A 13 -53.14 -57.73 -18.36
CA LYS A 13 -53.87 -57.85 -17.08
C LYS A 13 -55.21 -58.59 -17.23
N SER A 14 -56.34 -57.88 -17.26
CA SER A 14 -57.68 -58.46 -17.38
C SER A 14 -58.08 -58.75 -18.84
N PHE A 15 -57.40 -58.19 -19.83
CA PHE A 15 -57.71 -58.36 -21.25
C PHE A 15 -56.99 -59.58 -21.82
N ASN A 16 -57.74 -60.60 -22.23
CA ASN A 16 -57.22 -61.84 -22.81
C ASN A 16 -57.19 -61.82 -24.34
N LYS A 17 -58.14 -61.11 -24.96
CA LYS A 17 -58.24 -60.85 -26.39
C LYS A 17 -57.80 -59.42 -26.69
N PRO A 18 -57.47 -59.11 -27.95
CA PRO A 18 -57.06 -57.77 -28.31
C PRO A 18 -58.20 -56.75 -28.23
N PHE A 19 -58.04 -55.75 -27.37
CA PHE A 19 -58.96 -54.63 -27.18
C PHE A 19 -58.42 -53.38 -27.90
N LEU A 20 -59.27 -52.66 -28.63
CA LEU A 20 -58.91 -51.41 -29.33
C LEU A 20 -59.88 -50.31 -28.91
N THR A 21 -59.34 -49.15 -28.53
CA THR A 21 -60.12 -47.95 -28.27
C THR A 21 -59.47 -46.75 -28.98
N ASP A 22 -60.30 -45.79 -29.37
CA ASP A 22 -59.85 -44.60 -30.10
C ASP A 22 -60.30 -43.34 -29.37
N PHE A 23 -59.32 -42.59 -28.84
CA PHE A 23 -59.52 -41.31 -28.16
C PHE A 23 -59.47 -40.13 -29.14
N SER A 24 -59.18 -40.36 -30.42
CA SER A 24 -59.12 -39.31 -31.44
C SER A 24 -60.45 -38.56 -31.54
N ASP A 25 -60.37 -37.26 -31.85
CA ASP A 25 -61.54 -36.38 -32.01
C ASP A 25 -62.51 -36.38 -30.81
N THR A 26 -62.01 -36.66 -29.60
CA THR A 26 -62.77 -36.51 -28.35
C THR A 26 -62.07 -35.55 -27.40
N ASP A 27 -62.84 -34.64 -26.81
CA ASP A 27 -62.38 -33.76 -25.75
C ASP A 27 -62.70 -34.33 -24.37
N LEU A 28 -63.81 -35.07 -24.24
CA LEU A 28 -64.14 -35.85 -23.04
C LEU A 28 -64.45 -37.30 -23.40
N PHE A 29 -63.63 -38.21 -22.89
CA PHE A 29 -63.85 -39.65 -22.99
C PHE A 29 -64.17 -40.23 -21.62
N ILE A 30 -65.28 -40.97 -21.51
CA ILE A 30 -65.75 -41.55 -20.24
C ILE A 30 -65.82 -43.06 -20.36
N PHE A 31 -65.03 -43.77 -19.54
CA PHE A 31 -65.20 -45.20 -19.30
C PHE A 31 -66.21 -45.42 -18.18
N ASP A 32 -67.41 -45.89 -18.51
CA ASP A 32 -68.41 -46.27 -17.52
C ASP A 32 -68.48 -47.80 -17.32
N GLY A 33 -69.00 -48.24 -16.18
CA GLY A 33 -69.29 -49.65 -15.91
C GLY A 33 -68.85 -50.09 -14.52
N PRO A 34 -69.32 -51.24 -14.01
CA PRO A 34 -69.01 -51.69 -12.65
C PRO A 34 -67.50 -51.92 -12.41
N ASN A 35 -67.12 -52.07 -11.15
CA ASN A 35 -65.76 -52.45 -10.78
C ASN A 35 -65.42 -53.86 -11.30
N GLY A 36 -64.15 -54.08 -11.66
CA GLY A 36 -63.66 -55.37 -12.18
C GLY A 36 -63.73 -55.56 -13.71
N PHE A 37 -64.34 -54.64 -14.47
CA PHE A 37 -64.43 -54.74 -15.95
C PHE A 37 -63.22 -54.14 -16.71
N GLY A 38 -62.13 -53.82 -16.03
CA GLY A 38 -60.87 -53.41 -16.68
C GLY A 38 -60.69 -51.91 -16.93
N LYS A 39 -61.52 -51.03 -16.35
CA LYS A 39 -61.35 -49.56 -16.43
C LYS A 39 -59.95 -49.12 -16.00
N THR A 40 -59.57 -49.39 -14.75
CA THR A 40 -58.23 -49.09 -14.21
C THR A 40 -57.11 -49.76 -15.02
N THR A 41 -57.37 -50.92 -15.62
CA THR A 41 -56.38 -51.60 -16.49
C THR A 41 -56.06 -50.81 -17.76
N ILE A 42 -57.03 -50.06 -18.30
CA ILE A 42 -56.79 -49.14 -19.42
C ILE A 42 -55.87 -47.99 -18.97
N PHE A 43 -56.14 -47.39 -17.81
CA PHE A 43 -55.29 -46.33 -17.26
C PHE A 43 -53.88 -46.84 -16.94
N ASP A 44 -53.76 -48.04 -16.36
CA ASP A 44 -52.48 -48.72 -16.12
C ASP A 44 -51.69 -48.90 -17.43
N ALA A 45 -52.37 -49.22 -18.53
CA ALA A 45 -51.71 -49.41 -19.82
C ALA A 45 -51.18 -48.08 -20.38
N ILE A 46 -51.97 -47.01 -20.26
CA ILE A 46 -51.55 -45.66 -20.67
C ILE A 46 -50.38 -45.18 -19.81
N GLU A 47 -50.46 -45.35 -18.48
CA GLU A 47 -49.38 -45.03 -17.55
C GLU A 47 -48.11 -45.82 -17.86
N LEU A 48 -48.23 -47.12 -18.14
CA LEU A 48 -47.10 -47.97 -18.52
C LEU A 48 -46.42 -47.50 -19.81
N CYS A 49 -47.19 -47.13 -20.83
CA CYS A 49 -46.63 -46.57 -22.06
C CYS A 49 -45.92 -45.24 -21.80
N LEU A 50 -46.48 -44.36 -20.97
CA LEU A 50 -45.94 -43.02 -20.78
C LEU A 50 -44.78 -42.97 -19.79
N THR A 51 -44.72 -43.87 -18.82
CA THR A 51 -43.75 -43.79 -17.70
C THR A 51 -42.83 -45.01 -17.60
N GLY A 52 -43.13 -46.10 -18.32
CA GLY A 52 -42.45 -47.39 -18.20
C GLY A 52 -42.78 -48.17 -16.92
N LYS A 53 -43.58 -47.59 -16.02
CA LYS A 53 -44.00 -48.18 -14.74
C LYS A 53 -45.50 -47.96 -14.50
N ILE A 54 -46.03 -48.53 -13.43
CA ILE A 54 -47.40 -48.29 -12.97
C ILE A 54 -47.30 -47.94 -11.49
N GLY A 55 -47.66 -46.72 -11.12
CA GLY A 55 -47.37 -46.17 -9.80
C GLY A 55 -48.00 -46.95 -8.65
N ARG A 56 -49.24 -47.44 -8.83
CA ARG A 56 -49.97 -48.20 -7.79
C ARG A 56 -49.43 -49.59 -7.47
N ILE A 57 -48.46 -50.06 -8.26
CA ILE A 57 -47.81 -51.34 -8.00
C ILE A 57 -46.69 -51.12 -6.99
N LEU A 58 -46.95 -51.47 -5.73
CA LEU A 58 -45.98 -51.35 -4.66
C LEU A 58 -44.94 -52.49 -4.70
N GLU A 59 -43.68 -52.18 -4.40
CA GLU A 59 -42.58 -53.16 -4.21
C GLU A 59 -42.70 -53.93 -2.88
N THR A 60 -43.93 -54.25 -2.45
CA THR A 60 -44.18 -54.94 -1.17
C THR A 60 -44.04 -56.46 -1.25
N ASP A 61 -44.07 -57.04 -2.47
CA ASP A 61 -44.02 -58.49 -2.69
C ASP A 61 -42.69 -58.90 -3.36
N ALA A 62 -41.68 -59.16 -2.53
CA ALA A 62 -40.34 -59.54 -2.96
C ALA A 62 -40.22 -61.03 -3.36
N LYS A 63 -41.28 -61.83 -3.23
CA LYS A 63 -41.25 -63.26 -3.55
C LYS A 63 -41.47 -63.52 -5.03
N GLN A 64 -40.73 -64.49 -5.58
CA GLN A 64 -40.94 -64.96 -6.95
C GLN A 64 -42.35 -65.52 -7.14
N LYS A 65 -43.01 -65.12 -8.23
CA LYS A 65 -44.34 -65.61 -8.62
C LYS A 65 -44.25 -66.44 -9.90
N ASN A 66 -45.23 -67.33 -10.08
CA ASN A 66 -45.32 -68.18 -11.28
C ASN A 66 -45.94 -67.46 -12.48
N LYS A 67 -46.60 -66.32 -12.26
CA LYS A 67 -47.29 -65.53 -13.27
C LYS A 67 -46.86 -64.07 -13.17
N HIS A 68 -46.54 -63.48 -14.31
CA HIS A 68 -46.23 -62.06 -14.41
C HIS A 68 -47.51 -61.23 -14.23
N LEU A 69 -47.45 -60.14 -13.44
CA LEU A 69 -48.63 -59.35 -13.08
C LEU A 69 -49.36 -58.76 -14.30
N LEU A 70 -48.61 -58.30 -15.31
CA LEU A 70 -49.19 -57.66 -16.50
C LEU A 70 -49.78 -58.64 -17.51
N LYS A 71 -49.59 -59.95 -17.36
CA LYS A 71 -50.02 -60.93 -18.37
C LYS A 71 -51.34 -61.58 -17.96
N PHE A 72 -52.29 -61.69 -18.88
CA PHE A 72 -53.48 -62.52 -18.64
C PHE A 72 -53.10 -64.02 -18.73
N GLU A 73 -52.39 -64.43 -19.78
CA GLU A 73 -51.86 -65.76 -20.02
C GLU A 73 -50.34 -65.73 -20.17
N SER A 74 -49.62 -66.52 -19.36
CA SER A 74 -48.14 -66.54 -19.37
C SER A 74 -47.56 -67.03 -20.70
N GLY A 75 -48.22 -68.00 -21.35
CA GLY A 75 -47.75 -68.63 -22.58
C GLY A 75 -47.93 -67.80 -23.85
N LYS A 76 -48.63 -66.66 -23.77
CA LYS A 76 -48.82 -65.73 -24.89
C LYS A 76 -47.98 -64.47 -24.69
N PRO A 77 -47.47 -63.82 -25.75
CA PRO A 77 -46.89 -62.49 -25.63
C PRO A 77 -47.95 -61.48 -25.17
N THR A 78 -47.52 -60.37 -24.58
CA THR A 78 -48.38 -59.24 -24.19
C THR A 78 -47.90 -58.02 -24.95
N SER A 79 -48.83 -57.30 -25.58
CA SER A 79 -48.51 -56.09 -26.33
C SER A 79 -49.47 -54.96 -25.98
N VAL A 80 -48.93 -53.74 -25.90
CA VAL A 80 -49.69 -52.51 -25.72
C VAL A 80 -49.19 -51.49 -26.72
N PHE A 81 -50.10 -50.86 -27.47
CA PHE A 81 -49.80 -49.77 -28.39
C PHE A 81 -50.58 -48.53 -27.98
N LEU A 82 -49.91 -47.41 -27.77
CA LEU A 82 -50.53 -46.12 -27.50
C LEU A 82 -50.07 -45.09 -28.53
N GLU A 83 -51.00 -44.51 -29.27
CA GLU A 83 -50.73 -43.45 -30.22
C GLU A 83 -50.81 -42.08 -29.57
N LEU A 84 -49.82 -41.24 -29.87
CA LEU A 84 -49.83 -39.82 -29.55
C LEU A 84 -50.02 -39.01 -30.84
N LEU A 85 -50.98 -38.09 -30.81
CA LEU A 85 -51.36 -37.25 -31.94
C LEU A 85 -50.89 -35.82 -31.73
N GLU A 86 -50.24 -35.22 -32.73
CA GLU A 86 -49.99 -33.78 -32.82
C GLU A 86 -50.75 -33.23 -34.03
N GLU A 87 -51.64 -32.25 -33.82
CA GLU A 87 -52.46 -31.66 -34.89
C GLU A 87 -53.27 -32.70 -35.70
N LYS A 88 -53.82 -33.71 -35.01
CA LYS A 88 -54.56 -34.86 -35.58
C LYS A 88 -53.73 -35.82 -36.44
N GLN A 89 -52.41 -35.66 -36.50
CA GLN A 89 -51.51 -36.60 -37.16
C GLN A 89 -50.75 -37.42 -36.13
N THR A 90 -50.44 -38.68 -36.47
CA THR A 90 -49.60 -39.56 -35.63
C THR A 90 -48.23 -38.92 -35.44
N LYS A 91 -47.92 -38.55 -34.20
CA LYS A 91 -46.60 -38.04 -33.83
C LYS A 91 -45.64 -39.18 -33.52
N VAL A 92 -46.11 -40.13 -32.71
CA VAL A 92 -45.39 -41.33 -32.29
C VAL A 92 -46.38 -42.36 -31.80
N VAL A 93 -46.04 -43.64 -31.92
CA VAL A 93 -46.76 -44.74 -31.27
C VAL A 93 -45.83 -45.43 -30.29
N ILE A 94 -46.23 -45.49 -29.03
CA ILE A 94 -45.49 -46.18 -27.98
C ILE A 94 -45.90 -47.65 -28.02
N PHE A 95 -44.93 -48.52 -28.19
CA PHE A 95 -45.11 -49.97 -28.22
C PHE A 95 -44.42 -50.61 -27.01
N VAL A 96 -45.21 -51.26 -26.18
CA VAL A 96 -44.77 -52.02 -25.02
C VAL A 96 -44.93 -53.51 -25.34
N TYR A 97 -43.86 -54.28 -25.16
CA TYR A 97 -43.83 -55.71 -25.46
C TYR A 97 -43.28 -56.55 -24.31
N LEU A 98 -43.96 -57.67 -24.04
CA LEU A 98 -43.48 -58.71 -23.13
C LEU A 98 -43.61 -60.08 -23.80
N GLY A 99 -42.49 -60.76 -24.00
CA GLY A 99 -42.45 -62.10 -24.62
C GLY A 99 -43.30 -63.16 -23.90
N ALA A 100 -43.50 -64.28 -24.57
CA ALA A 100 -44.12 -65.47 -23.97
C ALA A 100 -43.19 -66.10 -22.93
N ASN A 101 -43.74 -66.58 -21.82
CA ASN A 101 -43.03 -67.26 -20.73
C ASN A 101 -41.82 -66.46 -20.17
N PRO A 102 -42.07 -65.31 -19.50
CA PRO A 102 -41.00 -64.54 -18.87
C PRO A 102 -40.25 -65.37 -17.81
N SER A 103 -38.98 -65.01 -17.59
CA SER A 103 -38.16 -65.67 -16.56
C SER A 103 -38.79 -65.53 -15.17
N LYS A 104 -38.49 -66.47 -14.26
CA LYS A 104 -38.96 -66.39 -12.86
C LYS A 104 -38.50 -65.12 -12.14
N ASP A 105 -37.41 -64.51 -12.60
CA ASP A 105 -36.89 -63.25 -12.06
C ASP A 105 -37.67 -62.03 -12.58
N ALA A 106 -38.06 -62.03 -13.85
CA ALA A 106 -38.95 -61.02 -14.44
C ALA A 106 -40.35 -61.03 -13.82
N ASN A 107 -40.75 -62.12 -13.16
CA ASN A 107 -42.01 -62.19 -12.41
C ASN A 107 -41.96 -61.52 -11.03
N LYS A 108 -40.82 -61.00 -10.59
CA LYS A 108 -40.71 -60.24 -9.33
C LYS A 108 -41.28 -58.85 -9.50
N MET A 109 -42.06 -58.40 -8.53
CA MET A 109 -42.62 -57.05 -8.51
C MET A 109 -41.53 -55.95 -8.45
N SER A 110 -40.40 -56.26 -7.81
CA SER A 110 -39.26 -55.35 -7.61
C SER A 110 -38.25 -55.32 -8.77
N ASN A 111 -38.37 -56.21 -9.78
CA ASN A 111 -37.47 -56.26 -10.94
C ASN A 111 -38.23 -56.03 -12.26
N PHE A 112 -39.32 -55.26 -12.15
CA PHE A 112 -40.26 -54.96 -13.21
C PHE A 112 -39.59 -54.09 -14.27
N SER A 113 -39.18 -54.70 -15.38
CA SER A 113 -38.66 -53.99 -16.57
C SER A 113 -39.47 -54.39 -17.79
N VAL A 114 -39.93 -53.40 -18.54
CA VAL A 114 -40.76 -53.60 -19.72
C VAL A 114 -40.05 -52.97 -20.91
N GLU A 115 -39.88 -53.73 -21.99
CA GLU A 115 -39.30 -53.21 -23.22
C GLU A 115 -40.30 -52.26 -23.88
N THR A 116 -39.86 -51.01 -24.07
CA THR A 116 -40.66 -49.94 -24.66
C THR A 116 -39.96 -49.40 -25.89
N LYS A 117 -40.65 -49.38 -27.02
CA LYS A 117 -40.16 -48.89 -28.31
C LYS A 117 -41.04 -47.76 -28.81
N LEU A 118 -40.45 -46.79 -29.50
CA LEU A 118 -41.18 -45.72 -30.17
C LEU A 118 -41.28 -46.07 -31.65
N LEU A 119 -42.48 -45.99 -32.22
CA LEU A 119 -42.76 -46.28 -33.63
C LEU A 119 -43.19 -45.00 -34.36
N ARG A 120 -42.86 -44.92 -35.65
CA ARG A 120 -43.16 -43.76 -36.50
C ARG A 120 -44.64 -43.60 -36.83
N ALA A 121 -45.35 -44.72 -36.94
CA ALA A 121 -46.74 -44.76 -37.37
C ALA A 121 -47.49 -45.91 -36.71
N TRP A 122 -48.82 -45.83 -36.74
CA TRP A 122 -49.67 -46.93 -36.29
C TRP A 122 -49.51 -48.16 -37.20
N PRO A 123 -49.30 -49.37 -36.63
CA PRO A 123 -49.04 -50.56 -37.43
C PRO A 123 -50.22 -50.95 -38.34
N LYS A 124 -49.90 -51.46 -39.53
CA LYS A 124 -50.90 -52.08 -40.44
C LYS A 124 -51.21 -53.53 -40.05
N SER A 125 -50.23 -54.21 -39.45
CA SER A 125 -50.36 -55.56 -38.88
C SER A 125 -49.77 -55.54 -37.47
N PHE A 126 -50.36 -56.33 -36.57
CA PHE A 126 -49.92 -56.47 -35.17
C PHE A 126 -49.24 -57.81 -34.88
N GLU A 127 -49.18 -58.70 -35.88
CA GLU A 127 -48.60 -60.04 -35.73
C GLU A 127 -47.10 -60.05 -36.04
N ASP A 128 -46.63 -59.16 -36.92
CA ASP A 128 -45.24 -59.06 -37.36
C ASP A 128 -44.54 -57.90 -36.64
N ILE A 129 -43.86 -58.23 -35.54
CA ILE A 129 -43.16 -57.27 -34.68
C ILE A 129 -41.86 -56.76 -35.34
N GLU A 130 -41.22 -57.58 -36.19
CA GLU A 130 -39.97 -57.22 -36.85
C GLU A 130 -40.18 -56.19 -37.97
N ALA A 131 -41.37 -56.16 -38.56
CA ALA A 131 -41.76 -55.17 -39.57
C ALA A 131 -42.13 -53.78 -39.01
N LEU A 132 -42.06 -53.57 -37.68
CA LEU A 132 -42.42 -52.30 -37.06
C LEU A 132 -41.34 -51.23 -37.29
N GLU A 133 -41.74 -50.09 -37.84
CA GLU A 133 -40.83 -48.96 -38.10
C GLU A 133 -40.52 -48.16 -36.83
N GLU A 134 -39.37 -48.45 -36.22
CA GLU A 134 -38.89 -47.73 -35.03
C GLU A 134 -38.52 -46.27 -35.35
N LEU A 135 -38.89 -45.37 -34.43
CA LEU A 135 -38.48 -43.98 -34.40
C LEU A 135 -37.18 -43.87 -33.60
N SER A 136 -36.06 -43.62 -34.29
CA SER A 136 -34.75 -43.41 -33.67
C SER A 136 -34.43 -41.92 -33.51
N GLY A 137 -33.64 -41.59 -32.48
CA GLY A 137 -33.09 -40.25 -32.26
C GLY A 137 -33.90 -39.30 -31.40
N TYR A 138 -35.04 -39.73 -30.85
CA TYR A 138 -35.85 -38.97 -29.90
C TYR A 138 -36.28 -39.84 -28.73
N THR A 139 -36.30 -39.27 -27.52
CA THR A 139 -36.93 -39.91 -26.35
C THR A 139 -38.39 -39.48 -26.22
N LEU A 140 -39.19 -40.21 -25.44
CA LEU A 140 -40.57 -39.83 -25.20
C LEU A 140 -40.64 -38.49 -24.45
N GLU A 141 -39.72 -38.29 -23.51
CA GLU A 141 -39.50 -37.09 -22.72
C GLU A 141 -39.28 -35.86 -23.61
N ASP A 142 -38.49 -35.98 -24.69
CA ASP A 142 -38.28 -34.91 -25.68
C ASP A 142 -39.58 -34.55 -26.41
N ILE A 143 -40.32 -35.59 -26.83
CA ILE A 143 -41.56 -35.45 -27.61
C ILE A 143 -42.64 -34.72 -26.80
N VAL A 144 -42.85 -35.13 -25.54
CA VAL A 144 -43.84 -34.48 -24.65
C VAL A 144 -43.28 -33.26 -23.91
N SER A 145 -41.98 -32.98 -24.06
CA SER A 145 -41.26 -31.90 -23.39
C SER A 145 -41.39 -31.94 -21.86
N ASN A 146 -41.20 -33.12 -21.29
CA ASN A 146 -41.12 -33.36 -19.85
C ASN A 146 -39.99 -34.36 -19.55
N PHE A 147 -38.83 -33.86 -19.08
CA PHE A 147 -37.64 -34.68 -18.84
C PHE A 147 -37.75 -35.65 -17.66
N GLU A 148 -38.67 -35.41 -16.73
CA GLU A 148 -38.95 -36.30 -15.59
C GLU A 148 -40.35 -36.91 -15.70
N LEU A 149 -40.79 -37.22 -16.93
CA LEU A 149 -42.14 -37.74 -17.22
C LEU A 149 -42.53 -38.90 -16.31
N SER A 150 -41.61 -39.84 -16.08
CA SER A 150 -41.87 -41.03 -15.27
C SER A 150 -42.19 -40.73 -13.80
N ASP A 151 -41.68 -39.64 -13.23
CA ASP A 151 -41.84 -39.30 -11.81
C ASP A 151 -42.93 -38.25 -11.54
N THR A 152 -43.45 -37.66 -12.61
CA THR A 152 -44.25 -36.43 -12.56
C THR A 152 -45.57 -36.54 -13.29
N TYR A 153 -45.77 -37.59 -14.09
CA TYR A 153 -47.03 -37.88 -14.75
C TYR A 153 -48.22 -37.97 -13.78
N ASP A 154 -48.01 -38.54 -12.58
CA ASP A 154 -48.97 -38.61 -11.47
C ASP A 154 -49.28 -37.25 -10.81
N ILE A 155 -48.46 -36.23 -11.10
CA ILE A 155 -48.63 -34.85 -10.63
C ILE A 155 -49.24 -33.96 -11.72
N PHE A 156 -49.00 -34.23 -13.00
CA PHE A 156 -49.38 -33.34 -14.10
C PHE A 156 -50.61 -33.76 -14.89
N ASN A 157 -50.78 -35.07 -15.08
CA ASN A 157 -51.62 -35.61 -16.13
C ASN A 157 -52.51 -36.76 -15.65
N TYR A 158 -52.24 -37.38 -14.50
CA TYR A 158 -52.97 -38.56 -14.07
C TYR A 158 -53.29 -38.57 -12.56
N VAL A 159 -54.57 -38.76 -12.24
CA VAL A 159 -55.06 -39.04 -10.89
C VAL A 159 -55.53 -40.49 -10.82
N GLN A 160 -54.83 -41.30 -10.02
CA GLN A 160 -55.12 -42.71 -9.77
C GLN A 160 -56.29 -42.92 -8.78
N GLN A 161 -57.04 -44.01 -8.94
CA GLN A 161 -58.20 -44.36 -8.11
C GLN A 161 -57.84 -44.69 -6.65
N GLU A 162 -56.94 -45.65 -6.41
CA GLU A 162 -56.61 -46.16 -5.04
C GLU A 162 -55.49 -45.37 -4.36
N GLU A 163 -54.67 -44.67 -5.14
CA GLU A 163 -53.46 -43.97 -4.66
C GLU A 163 -53.45 -42.48 -4.94
N THR A 164 -54.64 -41.86 -5.09
CA THR A 164 -54.79 -40.41 -5.31
C THR A 164 -53.89 -39.59 -4.38
N CYS A 165 -53.77 -39.99 -3.11
CA CYS A 165 -53.01 -39.25 -2.11
C CYS A 165 -51.54 -39.70 -1.95
N HIS A 166 -50.98 -40.53 -2.84
CA HIS A 166 -49.59 -41.00 -2.75
C HIS A 166 -48.60 -39.83 -2.64
N PHE A 167 -48.80 -38.79 -3.46
CA PHE A 167 -48.00 -37.58 -3.39
C PHE A 167 -48.04 -36.95 -1.98
N LEU A 168 -49.21 -36.91 -1.32
CA LEU A 168 -49.38 -36.34 0.02
C LEU A 168 -48.84 -37.23 1.14
N LYS A 169 -48.75 -38.55 0.95
CA LYS A 169 -48.14 -39.49 1.91
C LYS A 169 -46.63 -39.33 2.02
N ASN A 170 -45.97 -38.82 0.97
CA ASN A 170 -44.53 -38.60 0.97
C ASN A 170 -44.12 -37.56 2.01
N ARG A 171 -42.88 -37.68 2.51
CA ARG A 171 -42.32 -36.67 3.42
C ARG A 171 -42.26 -35.31 2.73
N GLU A 172 -42.39 -34.23 3.48
CA GLU A 172 -42.41 -32.87 2.94
C GLU A 172 -41.19 -32.54 2.06
N SER A 173 -40.02 -33.08 2.41
CA SER A 173 -38.80 -32.95 1.61
C SER A 173 -38.84 -33.78 0.32
N GLN A 174 -39.40 -34.99 0.35
CA GLN A 174 -39.54 -35.82 -0.85
C GLN A 174 -40.54 -35.21 -1.84
N ARG A 175 -41.62 -34.58 -1.33
CA ARG A 175 -42.55 -33.80 -2.16
C ARG A 175 -41.84 -32.62 -2.84
N HIS A 176 -40.99 -31.92 -2.10
CA HIS A 176 -40.15 -30.86 -2.65
C HIS A 176 -39.20 -31.39 -3.72
N ASP A 177 -38.50 -32.50 -3.46
CA ASP A 177 -37.53 -33.09 -4.39
C ASP A 177 -38.21 -33.52 -5.71
N LYS A 178 -39.38 -34.16 -5.63
CA LYS A 178 -40.18 -34.56 -6.82
C LYS A 178 -40.57 -33.40 -7.74
N ILE A 179 -40.76 -32.20 -7.19
CA ILE A 179 -41.10 -31.03 -8.01
C ILE A 179 -39.92 -30.10 -8.25
N SER A 180 -38.75 -30.42 -7.67
CA SER A 180 -37.60 -29.51 -7.67
C SER A 180 -37.03 -29.27 -9.06
N TYR A 181 -37.14 -30.26 -9.96
CA TYR A 181 -36.69 -30.14 -11.33
C TYR A 181 -37.48 -29.08 -12.12
N LEU A 182 -38.74 -28.80 -11.75
CA LEU A 182 -39.59 -27.78 -12.38
C LEU A 182 -39.10 -26.37 -12.09
N PHE A 183 -38.35 -26.19 -11.00
CA PHE A 183 -37.67 -24.94 -10.75
C PHE A 183 -36.58 -24.69 -11.81
N GLY A 184 -36.12 -25.70 -12.55
CA GLY A 184 -35.07 -25.52 -13.56
C GLY A 184 -33.72 -25.10 -12.94
N THR A 185 -33.54 -25.33 -11.64
CA THR A 185 -32.35 -24.97 -10.87
C THR A 185 -31.29 -26.08 -10.88
N THR A 186 -31.47 -27.13 -11.68
CA THR A 186 -30.60 -28.34 -11.72
C THR A 186 -29.14 -27.98 -11.99
N LYS A 187 -28.86 -27.14 -12.99
CA LYS A 187 -27.51 -26.68 -13.31
C LYS A 187 -26.87 -25.94 -12.12
N GLN A 188 -27.60 -24.99 -11.53
CA GLN A 188 -27.12 -24.17 -10.42
C GLN A 188 -26.91 -25.00 -9.15
N ASN A 189 -27.76 -26.01 -8.91
CA ASN A 189 -27.61 -26.96 -7.82
C ASN A 189 -26.35 -27.83 -8.01
N ASN A 190 -26.07 -28.32 -9.23
CA ASN A 190 -24.84 -29.03 -9.54
C ASN A 190 -23.59 -28.16 -9.30
N GLU A 191 -23.61 -26.90 -9.77
CA GLU A 191 -22.52 -25.95 -9.52
C GLU A 191 -22.32 -25.66 -8.01
N LYS A 192 -23.42 -25.51 -7.26
CA LYS A 192 -23.40 -25.36 -5.80
C LYS A 192 -22.80 -26.58 -5.10
N GLU A 193 -23.09 -27.80 -5.54
CA GLU A 193 -22.48 -29.01 -5.00
C GLU A 193 -20.97 -29.06 -5.24
N ILE A 194 -20.52 -28.67 -6.44
CA ILE A 194 -19.09 -28.54 -6.74
C ILE A 194 -18.42 -27.57 -5.75
N PHE A 195 -19.03 -26.40 -5.50
CA PHE A 195 -18.50 -25.45 -4.51
C PHE A 195 -18.52 -26.01 -3.08
N SER A 196 -19.54 -26.79 -2.72
CA SER A 196 -19.60 -27.48 -1.42
C SER A 196 -18.44 -28.46 -1.24
N GLN A 197 -18.18 -29.29 -2.25
CA GLN A 197 -17.07 -30.24 -2.23
C GLN A 197 -15.70 -29.53 -2.21
N LEU A 198 -15.53 -28.47 -2.99
CA LEU A 198 -14.31 -27.65 -2.99
C LEU A 198 -14.08 -26.99 -1.62
N LYS A 199 -15.14 -26.44 -1.01
CA LYS A 199 -15.10 -25.85 0.33
C LYS A 199 -14.64 -26.89 1.36
N LEU A 200 -15.21 -28.09 1.35
CA LEU A 200 -14.81 -29.18 2.26
C LEU A 200 -13.36 -29.60 2.07
N LYS A 201 -12.91 -29.76 0.81
CA LYS A 201 -11.50 -30.10 0.49
C LYS A 201 -10.53 -29.02 0.95
N LEU A 202 -10.85 -27.74 0.72
CA LEU A 202 -10.04 -26.60 1.16
C LEU A 202 -9.98 -26.50 2.68
N THR A 203 -11.13 -26.63 3.35
CA THR A 203 -11.20 -26.58 4.82
C THR A 203 -10.32 -27.67 5.42
N ARG A 204 -10.43 -28.92 4.95
CA ARG A 204 -9.60 -30.04 5.40
C ARG A 204 -8.11 -29.78 5.19
N LYS A 205 -7.71 -29.27 4.02
CA LYS A 205 -6.31 -28.92 3.74
C LYS A 205 -5.81 -27.81 4.66
N LEU A 206 -6.64 -26.81 4.95
CA LEU A 206 -6.29 -25.69 5.81
C LEU A 206 -6.08 -26.15 7.26
N THR A 207 -6.96 -27.01 7.80
CA THR A 207 -6.75 -27.64 9.13
C THR A 207 -5.41 -28.38 9.19
N LYS A 208 -5.09 -29.22 8.20
CA LYS A 208 -3.81 -29.94 8.17
C LYS A 208 -2.60 -29.01 8.13
N VAL A 209 -2.67 -27.94 7.34
CA VAL A 209 -1.57 -26.94 7.28
C VAL A 209 -1.43 -26.21 8.62
N ASN A 210 -2.53 -25.88 9.30
CA ASN A 210 -2.48 -25.27 10.63
C ASN A 210 -1.86 -26.21 11.67
N GLU A 211 -2.27 -27.48 11.69
CA GLU A 211 -1.70 -28.51 12.56
C GLU A 211 -0.17 -28.63 12.36
N ASN A 212 0.27 -28.70 11.09
CA ASN A 212 1.70 -28.75 10.77
C ASN A 212 2.45 -27.47 11.20
N ILE A 213 1.84 -26.29 11.06
CA ILE A 213 2.44 -25.04 11.53
C ILE A 213 2.59 -25.06 13.05
N GLU A 214 1.57 -25.51 13.79
CA GLU A 214 1.62 -25.60 15.25
C GLU A 214 2.71 -26.58 15.72
N GLU A 215 2.81 -27.76 15.09
CA GLU A 215 3.83 -28.77 15.39
C GLU A 215 5.24 -28.22 15.13
N LEU A 216 5.49 -27.67 13.93
CA LEU A 216 6.79 -27.13 13.56
C LEU A 216 7.19 -25.91 14.42
N THR A 217 6.21 -25.11 14.87
CA THR A 217 6.45 -24.01 15.81
C THR A 217 6.92 -24.53 17.16
N LYS A 218 6.31 -25.60 17.68
CA LYS A 218 6.73 -26.24 18.94
C LYS A 218 8.13 -26.83 18.82
N GLU A 219 8.43 -27.52 17.72
CA GLU A 219 9.76 -28.08 17.46
C GLU A 219 10.84 -26.99 17.38
N LEU A 220 10.54 -25.88 16.71
CA LEU A 220 11.44 -24.73 16.59
C LEU A 220 11.68 -24.08 17.96
N GLN A 221 10.65 -23.96 18.80
CA GLN A 221 10.79 -23.48 20.17
C GLN A 221 11.64 -24.41 21.03
N ALA A 222 11.44 -25.73 20.92
CA ALA A 222 12.24 -26.73 21.63
C ALA A 222 13.72 -26.68 21.19
N ALA A 223 13.99 -26.58 19.89
CA ALA A 223 15.35 -26.44 19.36
C ALA A 223 16.05 -25.17 19.88
N LYS A 224 15.33 -24.04 19.93
CA LYS A 224 15.84 -22.80 20.53
C LYS A 224 16.08 -22.91 22.04
N GLN A 225 15.20 -23.60 22.77
CA GLN A 225 15.38 -23.82 24.22
C GLN A 225 16.60 -24.71 24.50
N ASN A 226 16.83 -25.75 23.71
CA ASN A 226 18.00 -26.62 23.82
C ASN A 226 19.32 -25.87 23.60
N LEU A 227 19.35 -24.87 22.72
CA LEU A 227 20.50 -23.98 22.56
C LEU A 227 20.70 -23.07 23.78
N LYS A 228 19.61 -22.54 24.35
CA LYS A 228 19.68 -21.70 25.55
C LYS A 228 20.18 -22.48 26.77
N SER A 229 19.70 -23.70 26.98
CA SER A 229 20.08 -24.53 28.12
C SER A 229 21.55 -24.98 28.09
N LYS A 230 22.16 -25.10 26.90
CA LYS A 230 23.59 -25.38 26.76
C LYS A 230 24.49 -24.23 27.20
N ASN A 231 23.98 -23.01 27.24
CA ASN A 231 24.73 -21.80 27.59
C ASN A 231 24.42 -21.27 29.00
N SER A 232 23.55 -21.95 29.77
CA SER A 232 23.13 -21.51 31.10
C SER A 232 23.58 -22.49 32.19
N GLU A 233 24.88 -22.48 32.51
CA GLU A 233 25.31 -22.63 33.90
C GLU A 233 25.40 -21.22 34.49
N GLY A 234 24.31 -20.72 35.08
CA GLY A 234 24.31 -19.50 35.90
C GLY A 234 23.20 -18.48 35.59
N ASP A 235 22.43 -18.14 36.62
CA ASP A 235 21.44 -17.07 36.77
C ASP A 235 20.12 -17.18 35.98
N GLN A 236 19.20 -17.96 36.56
CA GLN A 236 17.79 -17.61 36.57
C GLN A 236 17.51 -16.72 37.80
N ASN A 237 16.79 -15.62 37.57
CA ASN A 237 16.25 -14.62 38.52
C ASN A 237 17.10 -13.38 38.77
N ASP A 238 16.84 -12.33 37.98
CA ASP A 238 16.59 -10.97 38.48
C ASP A 238 16.11 -10.10 37.30
N ASP A 239 14.80 -9.86 37.26
CA ASP A 239 14.16 -8.93 36.32
C ASP A 239 13.75 -7.68 37.11
N ASN A 240 14.71 -6.76 37.29
CA ASN A 240 14.46 -5.32 37.44
C ASN A 240 15.77 -4.56 37.31
N PHE A 241 16.19 -4.37 36.07
CA PHE A 241 17.37 -3.64 35.67
C PHE A 241 16.90 -2.40 34.90
N SER A 242 17.20 -1.19 35.40
CA SER A 242 16.90 0.06 34.70
C SER A 242 17.90 0.30 33.56
N GLY A 243 17.43 0.88 32.46
CA GLY A 243 18.23 1.19 31.25
C GLY A 243 18.36 0.04 30.25
N SER A 244 17.75 0.19 29.07
CA SER A 244 17.88 -0.72 27.92
C SER A 244 18.86 -0.18 26.88
N LEU A 245 19.77 -1.02 26.36
CA LEU A 245 20.63 -0.65 25.22
C LEU A 245 19.80 -0.55 23.93
N PRO A 246 19.66 0.64 23.30
CA PRO A 246 18.68 0.90 22.23
C PRO A 246 18.82 0.04 20.97
N LEU A 247 20.03 -0.43 20.67
CA LEU A 247 20.33 -1.19 19.44
C LEU A 247 20.03 -2.69 19.57
N ILE A 248 20.02 -3.24 20.78
CA ILE A 248 19.89 -4.69 20.97
C ILE A 248 18.42 -5.14 20.89
N GLU A 249 17.49 -4.24 21.21
CA GLU A 249 16.05 -4.53 21.18
C GLU A 249 15.44 -4.51 19.77
N LYS A 250 16.16 -3.98 18.77
CA LYS A 250 15.68 -3.78 17.39
C LYS A 250 16.28 -4.73 16.35
N LEU A 251 16.88 -5.85 16.77
CA LEU A 251 17.51 -6.80 15.86
C LEU A 251 16.47 -7.59 15.04
N SER A 252 16.14 -7.11 13.84
CA SER A 252 15.47 -7.90 12.81
C SER A 252 16.51 -8.53 11.89
N GLU A 253 16.71 -9.85 12.02
CA GLU A 253 17.57 -10.70 11.18
C GLU A 253 18.99 -10.14 10.88
N PRO A 254 19.85 -9.96 11.90
CA PRO A 254 21.21 -9.50 11.72
C PRO A 254 22.12 -10.56 11.06
N SER A 255 23.13 -10.13 10.31
CA SER A 255 24.21 -11.01 9.86
C SER A 255 25.11 -11.42 11.03
N ILE A 256 25.78 -12.57 10.90
CA ILE A 256 26.75 -13.06 11.89
C ILE A 256 27.86 -12.03 12.14
N ASP A 257 28.37 -11.39 11.08
CA ASP A 257 29.41 -10.35 11.21
C ASP A 257 28.90 -9.11 11.97
N TYR A 258 27.63 -8.75 11.78
CA TYR A 258 27.03 -7.64 12.52
C TYR A 258 26.88 -7.99 14.01
N LEU A 259 26.46 -9.20 14.36
CA LEU A 259 26.39 -9.67 15.74
C LEU A 259 27.77 -9.68 16.41
N ARG A 260 28.80 -10.17 15.73
CA ARG A 260 30.19 -10.13 16.22
C ARG A 260 30.66 -8.70 16.46
N SER A 261 30.33 -7.76 15.55
CA SER A 261 30.66 -6.34 15.74
C SER A 261 29.98 -5.73 16.98
N LEU A 262 28.74 -6.14 17.26
CA LEU A 262 28.00 -5.69 18.44
C LEU A 262 28.61 -6.27 19.71
N LYS A 263 28.94 -7.57 19.71
CA LYS A 263 29.63 -8.24 20.83
C LYS A 263 30.94 -7.54 21.18
N LEU A 264 31.82 -7.34 20.20
CA LEU A 264 33.09 -6.62 20.39
C LEU A 264 32.88 -5.21 20.97
N SER A 265 31.84 -4.51 20.51
CA SER A 265 31.51 -3.17 21.03
C SER A 265 31.05 -3.23 22.50
N ILE A 266 30.29 -4.25 22.92
CA ILE A 266 29.83 -4.42 24.30
C ILE A 266 30.96 -4.91 25.20
N GLU A 267 31.86 -5.77 24.71
CA GLU A 267 33.07 -6.19 25.42
C GLU A 267 33.98 -4.98 25.73
N LYS A 268 34.08 -4.02 24.79
CA LYS A 268 34.75 -2.74 25.03
C LYS A 268 34.09 -1.93 26.14
N LEU A 269 32.75 -1.85 26.18
CA LEU A 269 32.02 -1.20 27.28
C LEU A 269 32.25 -1.90 28.62
N LEU A 270 32.26 -3.24 28.62
CA LEU A 270 32.54 -4.04 29.81
C LEU A 270 33.97 -3.79 30.31
N TRP A 271 34.93 -3.64 29.40
CA TRP A 271 36.30 -3.26 29.74
C TRP A 271 36.37 -1.87 30.40
N ILE A 272 35.65 -0.87 29.87
CA ILE A 272 35.58 0.49 30.45
C ILE A 272 35.04 0.44 31.88
N SER A 273 33.95 -0.30 32.09
CA SER A 273 33.32 -0.43 33.40
C SER A 273 34.25 -1.09 34.44
N ARG A 274 34.96 -2.15 34.04
CA ARG A 274 35.91 -2.87 34.91
C ARG A 274 37.21 -2.11 35.18
N ASN A 275 37.65 -1.25 34.24
CA ASN A 275 38.92 -0.54 34.30
C ASN A 275 38.74 0.99 34.37
N SER A 276 37.77 1.46 35.15
CA SER A 276 37.39 2.88 35.27
C SER A 276 38.57 3.85 35.43
N LYS A 277 39.48 3.58 36.38
CA LYS A 277 40.66 4.43 36.63
C LYS A 277 41.63 4.48 35.45
N GLN A 278 41.76 3.38 34.71
CA GLN A 278 42.63 3.34 33.52
C GLN A 278 41.98 4.08 32.36
N TYR A 279 40.66 3.96 32.18
CA TYR A 279 39.92 4.74 31.19
C TYR A 279 40.02 6.24 31.46
N ASP A 280 39.83 6.69 32.71
CA ASP A 280 40.00 8.11 33.09
C ASP A 280 41.41 8.63 32.76
N ALA A 281 42.44 7.78 32.90
CA ALA A 281 43.82 8.14 32.55
C ALA A 281 44.04 8.22 31.03
N LEU A 282 43.49 7.25 30.27
CA LEU A 282 43.53 7.24 28.81
C LEU A 282 42.75 8.40 28.19
N GLU A 283 41.55 8.69 28.69
CA GLU A 283 40.72 9.80 28.25
C GLU A 283 41.39 11.14 28.55
N PHE A 284 42.00 11.29 29.74
CA PHE A 284 42.79 12.45 30.09
C PHE A 284 43.97 12.67 29.13
N ASN A 285 44.77 11.62 28.88
CA ASN A 285 45.90 11.69 27.96
C ASN A 285 45.46 11.96 26.51
N PHE A 286 44.33 11.40 26.08
CA PHE A 286 43.75 11.66 24.77
C PHE A 286 43.33 13.13 24.63
N LEU A 287 42.60 13.69 25.59
CA LEU A 287 42.20 15.09 25.58
C LEU A 287 43.42 16.02 25.61
N LEU A 288 44.47 15.64 26.33
CA LEU A 288 45.75 16.34 26.37
C LEU A 288 46.47 16.31 25.02
N ASN A 289 46.50 15.18 24.33
CA ASN A 289 47.06 15.08 22.97
C ASN A 289 46.23 15.89 21.96
N VAL A 290 44.90 15.83 22.04
CA VAL A 290 44.01 16.67 21.21
C VAL A 290 44.29 18.15 21.45
N LEU A 291 44.55 18.55 22.70
CA LEU A 291 44.91 19.92 23.03
C LEU A 291 46.27 20.32 22.39
N LEU A 292 47.29 19.47 22.47
CA LEU A 292 48.62 19.74 21.93
C LEU A 292 48.68 19.70 20.39
N GLU A 293 47.93 18.80 19.75
CA GLU A 293 48.01 18.57 18.31
C GLU A 293 47.00 19.41 17.54
N ASN A 294 45.75 19.44 18.00
CA ASN A 294 44.62 20.00 17.24
C ASN A 294 44.19 21.41 17.72
N ARG A 295 44.69 21.89 18.87
CA ARG A 295 44.28 23.16 19.49
C ARG A 295 45.44 24.15 19.69
N LYS A 296 46.45 24.08 18.83
CA LYS A 296 47.63 24.97 18.88
C LYS A 296 47.27 26.45 18.80
N GLN A 297 46.23 26.80 18.03
CA GLN A 297 45.76 28.18 17.91
C GLN A 297 45.21 28.71 19.23
N GLU A 298 44.42 27.91 19.94
CA GLU A 298 43.86 28.25 21.24
C GLU A 298 44.94 28.36 22.33
N LEU A 299 45.99 27.53 22.29
CA LEU A 299 47.15 27.64 23.17
C LEU A 299 47.96 28.91 22.90
N GLN A 300 48.15 29.28 21.63
CA GLN A 300 48.76 30.54 21.22
C GLN A 300 47.95 31.74 21.72
N ASP A 301 46.63 31.69 21.56
CA ASP A 301 45.72 32.74 22.02
C ASP A 301 45.75 32.86 23.55
N LEU A 302 45.88 31.74 24.27
CA LEU A 302 46.04 31.71 25.72
C LEU A 302 47.34 32.41 26.14
N VAL A 303 48.48 32.14 25.49
CA VAL A 303 49.75 32.82 25.79
C VAL A 303 49.65 34.34 25.57
N LEU A 304 49.01 34.75 24.48
CA LEU A 304 48.91 36.16 24.08
C LEU A 304 47.90 36.96 24.89
N THR A 305 46.78 36.34 25.26
CA THR A 305 45.60 37.05 25.80
C THR A 305 45.05 36.47 27.11
N GLY A 306 45.64 35.40 27.65
CA GLY A 306 45.14 34.70 28.85
C GLY A 306 45.17 35.52 30.13
N HIS A 307 45.95 36.60 30.18
CA HIS A 307 45.95 37.58 31.27
C HIS A 307 44.74 38.54 31.24
N ILE A 308 44.02 38.60 30.12
CA ILE A 308 42.82 39.42 29.95
C ILE A 308 41.64 38.67 30.58
N SER A 309 40.79 39.39 31.29
CA SER A 309 39.58 38.84 31.92
C SER A 309 38.34 38.98 31.03
N ASP A 310 38.26 40.03 30.21
CA ASP A 310 37.08 40.36 29.40
C ASP A 310 37.46 40.79 27.98
N TYR A 311 36.65 40.35 27.01
CA TYR A 311 36.81 40.66 25.59
C TYR A 311 36.69 42.17 25.30
N SER A 312 35.97 42.92 26.15
CA SER A 312 35.87 44.38 26.03
C SER A 312 37.22 45.10 26.07
N GLU A 313 38.25 44.51 26.70
CA GLU A 313 39.61 45.06 26.70
C GLU A 313 40.31 44.93 25.35
N ILE A 314 40.06 43.84 24.61
CA ILE A 314 40.59 43.64 23.25
C ILE A 314 39.95 44.64 22.29
N LEU A 315 38.65 44.94 22.46
CA LEU A 315 37.97 45.98 21.68
C LEU A 315 38.56 47.38 21.91
N LYS A 316 39.04 47.68 23.13
CA LYS A 316 39.76 48.94 23.41
C LYS A 316 41.10 48.97 22.66
N LEU A 317 41.85 47.87 22.67
CA LEU A 317 43.11 47.72 21.93
C LEU A 317 42.91 47.90 20.42
N GLN A 318 41.81 47.39 19.87
CA GLN A 318 41.46 47.57 18.44
C GLN A 318 41.25 49.05 18.09
N LYS A 319 40.60 49.84 18.97
CA LYS A 319 40.47 51.30 18.78
C LYS A 319 41.82 52.00 18.80
N HIS A 320 42.73 51.58 19.68
CA HIS A 320 44.10 52.13 19.74
C HIS A 320 44.92 51.79 18.49
N GLU A 321 44.77 50.58 17.92
CA GLU A 321 45.43 50.19 16.67
C GLU A 321 44.97 51.04 15.48
N SER A 322 43.67 51.30 15.39
CA SER A 322 43.08 52.17 14.36
C SER A 322 43.63 53.60 14.47
N TRP A 323 43.66 54.16 15.69
CA TRP A 323 44.25 55.48 15.94
C TRP A 323 45.74 55.55 15.57
N LEU A 324 46.54 54.54 15.93
CA LEU A 324 47.96 54.48 15.58
C LEU A 324 48.19 54.37 14.06
N THR A 325 47.30 53.69 13.34
CA THR A 325 47.36 53.59 11.88
C THR A 325 47.10 54.94 11.21
N GLU A 326 46.11 55.69 11.66
CA GLU A 326 45.86 57.06 11.20
C GLU A 326 47.03 57.99 11.54
N LEU A 327 47.58 57.86 12.74
CA LEU A 327 48.72 58.65 13.20
C LEU A 327 49.96 58.42 12.32
N LYS A 328 50.24 57.16 11.98
CA LYS A 328 51.35 56.77 11.09
C LYS A 328 51.24 57.44 9.72
N GLN A 329 50.03 57.50 9.15
CA GLN A 329 49.81 58.17 7.87
C GLN A 329 50.04 59.68 7.96
N LYS A 330 49.57 60.33 9.03
CA LYS A 330 49.78 61.76 9.26
C LYS A 330 51.27 62.10 9.41
N ILE A 331 52.02 61.31 10.19
CA ILE A 331 53.47 61.51 10.37
C ILE A 331 54.22 61.37 9.05
N ALA A 332 53.93 60.34 8.24
CA ALA A 332 54.58 60.14 6.95
C ALA A 332 54.36 61.33 5.99
N ARG A 333 53.17 61.94 6.01
CA ARG A 333 52.86 63.14 5.22
C ARG A 333 53.64 64.36 5.70
N SER A 334 53.70 64.59 7.01
CA SER A 334 54.47 65.68 7.61
C SER A 334 55.96 65.54 7.30
N GLU A 335 56.52 64.33 7.37
CA GLU A 335 57.92 64.05 7.02
C GLU A 335 58.22 64.30 5.53
N ALA A 336 57.30 63.91 4.62
CA ALA A 336 57.43 64.20 3.19
C ALA A 336 57.37 65.70 2.87
N THR A 337 56.56 66.45 3.61
CA THR A 337 56.48 67.92 3.47
C THR A 337 57.79 68.58 3.90
N LEU A 338 58.36 68.14 5.03
CA LEU A 338 59.64 68.64 5.52
C LEU A 338 60.78 68.37 4.53
N SER A 339 60.84 67.17 3.94
CA SER A 339 61.93 66.81 3.00
C SER A 339 61.86 67.58 1.68
N THR A 340 60.66 67.92 1.20
CA THR A 340 60.46 68.61 -0.07
C THR A 340 60.95 70.07 -0.04
N TYR A 341 60.78 70.77 1.08
CA TYR A 341 61.07 72.21 1.17
C TYR A 341 62.40 72.58 1.84
N LEU A 342 63.10 71.61 2.44
CA LEU A 342 64.45 71.84 3.00
C LEU A 342 65.54 71.90 1.90
N SER A 343 65.26 71.50 0.65
CA SER A 343 66.14 71.71 -0.50
C SER A 343 65.92 73.12 -1.07
N TYR A 344 66.72 74.09 -0.63
CA TYR A 344 66.64 75.54 -0.95
C TYR A 344 66.75 75.92 -2.46
N THR A 345 66.72 74.97 -3.39
CA THR A 345 67.01 75.18 -4.82
C THR A 345 65.77 75.20 -5.73
N THR A 346 64.56 75.05 -5.19
CA THR A 346 63.32 75.07 -5.99
C THR A 346 62.68 76.47 -6.03
N PRO A 347 62.31 76.98 -7.23
CA PRO A 347 61.54 78.22 -7.34
C PRO A 347 60.13 78.02 -6.78
N LEU A 348 59.59 79.05 -6.14
CA LEU A 348 58.26 79.00 -5.54
C LEU A 348 57.20 79.06 -6.63
N THR A 349 56.28 78.08 -6.66
CA THR A 349 55.12 78.10 -7.55
C THR A 349 53.83 78.35 -6.77
N PRO A 350 52.78 78.93 -7.39
CA PRO A 350 51.48 79.11 -6.74
C PRO A 350 50.88 77.79 -6.21
N GLU A 351 51.06 76.68 -6.95
CA GLU A 351 50.59 75.34 -6.58
C GLU A 351 51.23 74.84 -5.27
N ILE A 352 52.52 75.11 -5.09
CA ILE A 352 53.28 74.80 -3.89
C ILE A 352 52.70 75.54 -2.68
N VAL A 353 52.40 76.83 -2.84
CA VAL A 353 51.86 77.68 -1.78
C VAL A 353 50.42 77.28 -1.43
N GLU A 354 49.59 76.98 -2.43
CA GLU A 354 48.23 76.45 -2.22
C GLU A 354 48.24 75.10 -1.51
N SER A 355 49.14 74.19 -1.89
CA SER A 355 49.25 72.87 -1.25
C SER A 355 49.61 72.97 0.23
N LEU A 356 50.59 73.80 0.59
CA LEU A 356 50.95 74.08 1.99
C LEU A 356 49.81 74.78 2.74
N GLY A 357 49.08 75.65 2.04
CA GLY A 357 47.92 76.37 2.54
C GLY A 357 46.75 75.47 2.92
N ALA A 358 46.42 74.49 2.08
CA ALA A 358 45.35 73.53 2.33
C ALA A 358 45.54 72.75 3.64
N TYR A 359 46.80 72.43 3.99
CA TYR A 359 47.13 71.73 5.23
C TYR A 359 47.33 72.66 6.43
N ASN A 360 47.52 73.95 6.18
CA ASN A 360 47.72 74.97 7.20
C ASN A 360 46.80 76.18 6.98
N PRO A 361 45.46 75.98 7.03
CA PRO A 361 44.49 77.00 6.63
C PRO A 361 44.56 78.27 7.49
N GLN A 362 44.91 78.16 8.77
CA GLN A 362 45.10 79.31 9.65
C GLN A 362 46.27 80.19 9.19
N PHE A 363 47.42 79.58 8.84
CA PHE A 363 48.55 80.35 8.32
C PHE A 363 48.27 80.87 6.92
N TYR A 364 47.52 80.15 6.09
CA TYR A 364 47.15 80.61 4.75
C TYR A 364 46.29 81.88 4.78
N GLN A 365 45.34 81.96 5.72
CA GLN A 365 44.51 83.16 5.92
C GLN A 365 45.33 84.39 6.32
N GLU A 366 46.39 84.23 7.10
CA GLU A 366 47.26 85.36 7.52
C GLU A 366 47.99 86.03 6.34
N TYR A 367 48.30 85.27 5.28
CA TYR A 367 49.10 85.76 4.15
C TYR A 367 48.32 85.82 2.83
N THR A 368 46.98 85.80 2.88
CA THR A 368 46.13 85.71 1.69
C THR A 368 46.42 86.82 0.68
N ASP A 369 46.51 88.07 1.12
CA ASP A 369 46.81 89.21 0.23
C ASP A 369 48.16 89.05 -0.50
N SER A 370 49.19 88.60 0.23
CA SER A 370 50.52 88.34 -0.34
C SER A 370 50.51 87.16 -1.31
N ILE A 371 49.75 86.10 -1.00
CA ILE A 371 49.64 84.90 -1.84
C ILE A 371 48.84 85.20 -3.11
N GLU A 372 47.75 85.97 -3.02
CA GLU A 372 46.96 86.39 -4.18
C GLU A 372 47.77 87.31 -5.09
N LYS A 373 48.49 88.28 -4.51
CA LYS A 373 49.41 89.15 -5.25
C LYS A 373 50.54 88.36 -5.91
N PHE A 374 51.10 87.37 -5.22
CA PHE A 374 52.08 86.44 -5.78
C PHE A 374 51.53 85.70 -7.00
N ALA A 375 50.35 85.09 -6.87
CA ALA A 375 49.72 84.33 -7.95
C ALA A 375 49.35 85.22 -9.15
N LEU A 376 48.94 86.46 -8.91
CA LEU A 376 48.59 87.42 -9.95
C LEU A 376 49.83 87.90 -10.70
N LEU A 377 50.87 88.31 -9.98
CA LEU A 377 52.17 88.68 -10.60
C LEU A 377 52.77 87.51 -11.36
N HIS A 378 52.72 86.29 -10.81
CA HIS A 378 53.20 85.09 -11.48
C HIS A 378 52.43 84.76 -12.77
N LYS A 379 51.15 85.14 -12.89
CA LYS A 379 50.36 84.99 -14.14
C LYS A 379 50.64 86.09 -15.16
N GLU A 380 50.90 87.30 -14.70
CA GLU A 380 51.12 88.47 -15.56
C GLU A 380 52.52 88.51 -16.18
N VAL A 381 53.50 87.88 -15.53
CA VAL A 381 54.83 87.67 -16.07
C VAL A 381 54.72 86.64 -17.20
N GLY A 382 54.67 87.11 -18.45
CA GLY A 382 54.55 86.24 -19.62
C GLY A 382 55.73 85.27 -19.78
N SER A 383 55.55 84.21 -20.58
CA SER A 383 56.55 83.14 -20.79
C SER A 383 57.95 83.67 -21.15
N TYR A 384 58.03 84.78 -21.87
CA TYR A 384 59.28 85.43 -22.22
C TYR A 384 60.04 85.96 -20.98
N GLN A 385 59.34 86.58 -20.02
CA GLN A 385 59.95 87.09 -18.79
C GLN A 385 60.35 85.94 -17.85
N GLU A 386 59.59 84.85 -17.81
CA GLU A 386 59.93 83.64 -17.05
C GLU A 386 61.17 82.93 -17.63
N ILE A 387 61.26 82.85 -18.96
CA ILE A 387 62.44 82.38 -19.68
C ILE A 387 63.64 83.28 -19.39
N LEU A 388 63.46 84.61 -19.38
CA LEU A 388 64.50 85.57 -19.02
C LEU A 388 64.99 85.37 -17.58
N GLN A 389 64.10 85.09 -16.62
CA GLN A 389 64.47 84.85 -15.23
C GLN A 389 65.28 83.55 -15.09
N ARG A 390 64.83 82.46 -15.72
CA ARG A 390 65.59 81.19 -15.76
C ARG A 390 66.93 81.34 -16.46
N LEU A 391 66.98 82.09 -17.56
CA LEU A 391 68.23 82.45 -18.24
C LEU A 391 69.14 83.27 -17.34
N SER A 392 68.61 84.24 -16.58
CA SER A 392 69.38 85.04 -15.63
C SER A 392 70.01 84.18 -14.54
N SER A 393 69.22 83.31 -13.89
CA SER A 393 69.72 82.42 -12.84
C SER A 393 70.71 81.37 -13.39
N ALA A 394 70.46 80.84 -14.58
CA ALA A 394 71.39 79.92 -15.24
C ALA A 394 72.69 80.63 -15.61
N ARG A 395 72.60 81.88 -16.09
CA ARG A 395 73.75 82.73 -16.39
C ARG A 395 74.57 82.99 -15.12
N GLU A 396 73.97 83.43 -14.02
CA GLU A 396 74.66 83.68 -12.76
C GLU A 396 75.37 82.43 -12.20
N ASN A 397 74.67 81.29 -12.16
CA ASN A 397 75.29 80.03 -11.75
C ASN A 397 76.47 79.65 -12.65
N LEU A 398 76.33 79.86 -13.95
CA LEU A 398 77.35 79.52 -14.92
C LEU A 398 78.54 80.50 -14.86
N ARG A 399 78.31 81.77 -14.51
CA ARG A 399 79.34 82.75 -14.14
C ARG A 399 80.09 82.30 -12.88
N SER A 400 79.39 81.94 -11.80
CA SER A 400 80.04 81.53 -10.55
C SER A 400 80.89 80.28 -10.74
N CYS A 401 80.42 79.32 -11.55
CA CYS A 401 81.21 78.13 -11.94
C CYS A 401 82.44 78.51 -12.77
N PHE A 402 82.31 79.41 -13.74
CA PHE A 402 83.43 79.81 -14.59
C PHE A 402 84.48 80.66 -13.86
N GLU A 403 84.05 81.56 -12.97
CA GLU A 403 84.97 82.31 -12.10
C GLU A 403 85.74 81.38 -11.17
N SER A 404 85.06 80.37 -10.60
CA SER A 404 85.71 79.32 -9.81
C SER A 404 86.72 78.52 -10.63
N HIS A 405 86.44 78.29 -11.93
CA HIS A 405 87.38 77.62 -12.84
C HIS A 405 88.63 78.47 -13.15
N LEU A 406 88.45 79.76 -13.47
CA LEU A 406 89.58 80.68 -13.75
C LEU A 406 90.48 80.91 -12.54
N GLN A 407 89.92 80.98 -11.33
CA GLN A 407 90.74 81.10 -10.11
C GLN A 407 91.63 79.88 -9.88
N ASN A 408 91.21 78.70 -10.34
CA ASN A 408 91.95 77.44 -10.15
C ASN A 408 92.92 77.09 -11.30
N ASN A 409 92.87 77.76 -12.46
CA ASN A 409 93.71 77.47 -13.64
C ASN A 409 94.42 78.73 -14.19
N LYS A 410 95.77 78.80 -14.07
CA LYS A 410 96.62 79.96 -14.42
C LYS A 410 96.99 80.14 -15.91
N ASN A 411 96.38 79.38 -16.82
CA ASN A 411 96.59 79.59 -18.25
C ASN A 411 95.46 80.48 -18.79
N ASP A 412 95.81 81.53 -19.54
CA ASP A 412 94.82 82.45 -20.12
C ASP A 412 93.90 81.65 -21.07
N VAL A 413 92.68 81.38 -20.61
CA VAL A 413 91.69 80.60 -21.36
C VAL A 413 91.21 81.46 -22.51
N ARG A 414 91.91 81.31 -23.65
CA ARG A 414 91.66 82.09 -24.86
C ARG A 414 90.49 81.58 -25.66
N SER A 415 89.86 80.46 -25.31
CA SER A 415 88.66 79.97 -26.00
C SER A 415 87.46 80.08 -25.08
N CYS A 416 86.37 80.71 -25.54
CA CYS A 416 85.12 80.77 -24.82
C CYS A 416 84.64 79.33 -24.57
N PRO A 417 84.49 78.87 -23.31
CA PRO A 417 84.12 77.48 -23.03
C PRO A 417 82.69 77.12 -23.44
N PHE A 418 81.92 78.09 -23.96
CA PHE A 418 80.52 77.89 -24.37
C PHE A 418 80.36 77.86 -25.89
N CYS A 419 80.85 78.88 -26.60
CA CYS A 419 80.79 78.91 -28.07
C CYS A 419 82.07 78.44 -28.76
N GLY A 420 83.16 78.24 -28.02
CA GLY A 420 84.46 77.84 -28.55
C GLY A 420 85.28 78.97 -29.18
N ASP A 421 84.73 80.19 -29.31
CA ASP A 421 85.43 81.31 -29.96
C ASP A 421 86.72 81.67 -29.25
N LEU A 422 87.80 81.81 -30.04
CA LEU A 422 89.09 82.25 -29.54
C LEU A 422 89.11 83.77 -29.32
N LYS A 423 89.03 84.18 -28.05
CA LYS A 423 89.24 85.55 -27.56
C LYS A 423 90.70 85.81 -27.24
N ARG A 424 91.09 87.08 -27.23
CA ARG A 424 92.51 87.44 -27.03
C ARG A 424 92.96 87.24 -25.58
N SER A 425 92.03 87.43 -24.63
CA SER A 425 92.23 87.16 -23.20
C SER A 425 90.91 86.83 -22.51
N SER A 426 91.00 86.17 -21.34
CA SER A 426 89.85 85.90 -20.47
C SER A 426 89.12 87.16 -19.98
N GLY A 427 89.79 88.32 -19.96
CA GLY A 427 89.20 89.61 -19.61
C GLY A 427 88.22 90.15 -20.65
N GLU A 428 88.52 89.97 -21.94
CA GLU A 428 87.63 90.36 -23.05
C GLU A 428 86.31 89.58 -23.00
N LEU A 429 86.38 88.28 -22.62
CA LEU A 429 85.19 87.45 -22.43
C LEU A 429 84.30 87.93 -21.26
N ARG A 430 84.91 88.38 -20.15
CA ARG A 430 84.17 88.92 -18.99
C ARG A 430 83.46 90.22 -19.35
N GLU A 431 84.12 91.11 -20.05
CA GLU A 431 83.49 92.36 -20.49
C GLU A 431 82.33 92.10 -21.46
N GLU A 432 82.47 91.15 -22.40
CA GLU A 432 81.36 90.74 -23.26
C GLU A 432 80.21 90.11 -22.46
N TYR A 433 80.53 89.30 -21.44
CA TYR A 433 79.53 88.68 -20.57
C TYR A 433 78.77 89.71 -19.72
N ASP A 434 79.48 90.65 -19.09
CA ASP A 434 78.88 91.70 -18.26
C ASP A 434 78.05 92.68 -19.11
N LYS A 435 78.50 93.02 -20.32
CA LYS A 435 77.70 93.78 -21.30
C LYS A 435 76.40 93.04 -21.65
N GLN A 436 76.48 91.73 -21.86
CA GLN A 436 75.31 90.89 -22.08
C GLN A 436 74.40 90.83 -20.84
N THR A 437 74.95 90.77 -19.62
CA THR A 437 74.16 90.75 -18.38
C THR A 437 73.37 92.04 -18.18
N ILE A 438 74.00 93.20 -18.42
CA ILE A 438 73.30 94.50 -18.39
C ILE A 438 72.20 94.56 -19.45
N PHE A 439 72.44 93.99 -20.64
CA PHE A 439 71.41 93.85 -21.66
C PHE A 439 70.24 92.99 -21.18
N PHE A 440 70.50 91.83 -20.58
CA PHE A 440 69.45 90.95 -20.04
C PHE A 440 68.69 91.56 -18.84
N GLU A 441 69.37 92.29 -17.96
CA GLU A 441 68.72 93.02 -16.85
C GLU A 441 67.86 94.18 -17.36
N GLY A 442 68.28 94.85 -18.44
CA GLY A 442 67.47 95.87 -19.13
C GLY A 442 66.21 95.31 -19.79
N LEU A 443 66.14 94.00 -20.03
CA LEU A 443 64.96 93.31 -20.56
C LEU A 443 63.97 92.88 -19.47
N LYS A 444 64.34 92.92 -18.18
CA LYS A 444 63.44 92.60 -17.06
C LYS A 444 62.42 93.72 -16.88
N SER A 445 61.14 93.36 -16.81
CA SER A 445 60.08 94.30 -16.46
C SER A 445 60.07 94.60 -14.96
N ASP A 446 59.51 95.74 -14.55
CA ASP A 446 59.37 96.11 -13.13
C ASP A 446 58.54 95.07 -12.34
N ARG A 447 57.57 94.43 -13.01
CA ARG A 447 56.74 93.35 -12.42
C ARG A 447 57.56 92.12 -12.03
N THR A 448 58.63 91.80 -12.76
CA THR A 448 59.49 90.65 -12.46
C THR A 448 60.35 90.89 -11.22
N LYS A 449 60.79 92.13 -10.98
CA LYS A 449 61.50 92.50 -9.74
C LYS A 449 60.57 92.44 -8.52
N GLU A 450 59.32 92.85 -8.70
CA GLU A 450 58.31 92.78 -7.64
C GLU A 450 57.98 91.31 -7.28
N LEU A 451 57.92 90.42 -8.27
CA LEU A 451 57.72 88.98 -8.05
C LEU A 451 58.85 88.35 -7.21
N GLU A 452 60.12 88.65 -7.50
CA GLU A 452 61.29 88.13 -6.76
C GLU A 452 61.27 88.53 -5.28
N LEU A 453 60.93 89.79 -4.97
CA LEU A 453 60.82 90.27 -3.59
C LEU A 453 59.69 89.57 -2.82
N LEU A 454 58.59 89.29 -3.50
CA LEU A 454 57.40 88.68 -2.90
C LEU A 454 57.60 87.18 -2.65
N GLU A 455 58.30 86.49 -3.56
CA GLU A 455 58.76 85.11 -3.36
C GLU A 455 59.62 84.96 -2.09
N ASP A 456 60.60 85.84 -1.92
CA ASP A 456 61.49 85.83 -0.76
C ASP A 456 60.75 86.10 0.56
N HIS A 457 59.76 86.99 0.52
CA HIS A 457 58.91 87.28 1.67
C HIS A 457 58.11 86.04 2.11
N LEU A 458 57.45 85.36 1.17
CA LEU A 458 56.64 84.17 1.46
C LEU A 458 57.49 83.00 1.98
N LYS A 459 58.71 82.81 1.45
CA LYS A 459 59.65 81.80 1.96
C LYS A 459 60.04 82.04 3.41
N ARG A 460 60.39 83.27 3.78
CA ARG A 460 60.88 83.61 5.13
C ARG A 460 59.78 83.62 6.19
N THR A 461 58.53 83.84 5.80
CA THR A 461 57.40 84.05 6.72
C THR A 461 56.44 82.87 6.75
N PHE A 462 55.63 82.69 5.70
CA PHE A 462 54.58 81.67 5.60
C PHE A 462 55.16 80.24 5.61
N ILE A 463 56.08 79.94 4.70
CA ILE A 463 56.60 78.56 4.52
C ILE A 463 57.34 78.11 5.77
N LYS A 464 58.18 78.97 6.35
CA LYS A 464 58.92 78.68 7.59
C LYS A 464 57.98 78.30 8.74
N LYS A 465 56.91 79.07 8.97
CA LYS A 465 55.91 78.77 10.03
C LYS A 465 55.23 77.41 9.81
N CYS A 466 54.88 77.08 8.56
CA CYS A 466 54.27 75.79 8.21
C CYS A 466 55.22 74.63 8.54
N LEU A 467 56.49 74.73 8.14
CA LEU A 467 57.48 73.66 8.39
C LEU A 467 57.77 73.46 9.89
N GLU A 468 57.82 74.53 10.69
CA GLU A 468 58.01 74.42 12.14
C GLU A 468 56.86 73.67 12.83
N LYS A 469 55.62 73.88 12.39
CA LYS A 469 54.44 73.17 12.91
C LYS A 469 54.49 71.68 12.56
N GLU A 470 54.79 71.34 11.32
CA GLU A 470 54.91 69.94 10.87
C GLU A 470 56.02 69.22 11.65
N ASN A 471 57.16 69.87 11.86
CA ASN A 471 58.26 69.28 12.64
C ASN A 471 57.87 69.00 14.09
N ARG A 472 57.21 69.95 14.77
CA ARG A 472 56.71 69.75 16.14
C ARG A 472 55.71 68.59 16.24
N PHE A 473 54.83 68.44 15.24
CA PHE A 473 53.88 67.34 15.19
C PHE A 473 54.60 65.98 15.11
N VAL A 474 55.56 65.84 14.20
CA VAL A 474 56.35 64.61 14.05
C VAL A 474 57.11 64.27 15.33
N THR A 475 57.82 65.24 15.92
CA THR A 475 58.61 65.00 17.15
C THR A 475 57.74 64.53 18.32
N ARG A 476 56.52 65.07 18.46
CA ARG A 476 55.63 64.75 19.59
C ARG A 476 55.02 63.36 19.49
N TYR A 477 54.68 62.90 18.28
CA TYR A 477 53.82 61.72 18.12
C TYR A 477 54.52 60.46 17.59
N LYS A 478 55.75 60.58 17.07
CA LYS A 478 56.49 59.45 16.48
C LYS A 478 56.74 58.29 17.45
N GLY A 479 57.00 58.58 18.73
CA GLY A 479 57.27 57.55 19.75
C GLY A 479 56.08 56.61 20.01
N PHE A 480 54.83 57.05 19.80
CA PHE A 480 53.66 56.18 20.01
C PHE A 480 53.58 55.01 19.01
N LEU A 481 54.26 55.11 17.86
CA LEU A 481 54.27 54.03 16.86
C LEU A 481 55.01 52.77 17.34
N GLU A 482 55.88 52.89 18.35
CA GLU A 482 56.61 51.76 18.94
C GLU A 482 55.68 50.77 19.68
N LEU A 483 54.50 51.23 20.12
CA LEU A 483 53.50 50.41 20.82
C LEU A 483 52.64 49.56 19.86
N GLN A 484 52.61 49.90 18.57
CA GLN A 484 51.73 49.26 17.58
C GLN A 484 51.94 47.73 17.46
N PRO A 485 53.18 47.20 17.42
CA PRO A 485 53.41 45.76 17.32
C PRO A 485 52.87 44.97 18.53
N ALA A 486 53.07 45.50 19.74
CA ALA A 486 52.63 44.86 20.98
C ALA A 486 51.10 44.77 21.09
N ILE A 487 50.39 45.78 20.58
CA ILE A 487 48.92 45.82 20.53
C ILE A 487 48.40 44.79 19.51
N ARG A 488 48.98 44.73 18.31
CA ARG A 488 48.54 43.82 17.23
C ARG A 488 48.60 42.35 17.62
N GLU A 489 49.59 41.94 18.39
CA GLU A 489 49.73 40.56 18.88
C GLU A 489 48.56 40.11 19.79
N GLN A 490 47.77 41.04 20.34
CA GLN A 490 46.62 40.73 21.24
C GLN A 490 45.27 40.74 20.52
N LEU A 491 45.24 41.15 19.25
CA LEU A 491 43.98 41.32 18.51
C LEU A 491 43.51 39.97 17.97
N ILE A 492 42.59 39.35 18.70
CA ILE A 492 41.91 38.12 18.31
C ILE A 492 40.40 38.32 18.17
N THR A 493 39.77 37.50 17.33
CA THR A 493 38.32 37.54 17.11
C THR A 493 37.54 37.02 18.33
N GLU A 494 36.28 37.43 18.47
CA GLU A 494 35.41 36.97 19.56
C GLU A 494 35.24 35.44 19.57
N GLU A 495 35.19 34.82 18.38
CA GLU A 495 35.13 33.37 18.23
C GLU A 495 36.40 32.66 18.75
N ARG A 496 37.58 33.21 18.43
CA ARG A 496 38.87 32.69 18.93
C ARG A 496 38.97 32.86 20.44
N TRP A 497 38.53 34.00 20.96
CA TRP A 497 38.43 34.24 22.40
C TRP A 497 37.54 33.19 23.10
N LYS A 498 36.32 32.96 22.59
CA LYS A 498 35.40 31.94 23.16
C LYS A 498 36.01 30.53 23.13
N ARG A 499 36.73 30.15 22.07
CA ARG A 499 37.43 28.85 22.00
C ARG A 499 38.58 28.74 23.00
N MET A 500 39.39 29.79 23.12
CA MET A 500 40.47 29.86 24.11
C MET A 500 39.92 29.80 25.54
N ILE A 501 38.83 30.50 25.86
CA ILE A 501 38.19 30.45 27.19
C ILE A 501 37.78 29.02 27.57
N LYS A 502 37.28 28.21 26.63
CA LYS A 502 36.96 26.79 26.91
C LYS A 502 38.21 26.00 27.32
N VAL A 503 39.33 26.21 26.63
CA VAL A 503 40.62 25.62 26.98
C VAL A 503 41.07 26.08 28.35
N ARG A 504 40.98 27.39 28.63
CA ARG A 504 41.31 27.99 29.93
C ARG A 504 40.49 27.36 31.06
N THR A 505 39.18 27.26 30.91
CA THR A 505 38.29 26.67 31.92
C THR A 505 38.59 25.19 32.17
N TRP A 506 38.99 24.45 31.13
CA TRP A 506 39.41 23.05 31.29
C TRP A 506 40.74 22.95 32.03
N LEU A 507 41.73 23.77 31.67
CA LEU A 507 43.03 23.82 32.35
C LEU A 507 42.89 24.22 33.83
N ASP A 508 42.05 25.21 34.11
CA ASP A 508 41.73 25.66 35.48
C ASP A 508 41.01 24.56 36.27
N GLY A 509 40.05 23.87 35.65
CA GLY A 509 39.29 22.78 36.27
C GLY A 509 40.15 21.54 36.62
N VAL A 510 41.22 21.30 35.86
CA VAL A 510 42.21 20.25 36.16
C VAL A 510 43.27 20.72 37.16
N GLY A 511 43.44 22.04 37.34
CA GLY A 511 44.40 22.64 38.28
C GLY A 511 45.80 22.88 37.68
N PHE A 512 45.92 23.10 36.37
CA PHE A 512 47.19 23.39 35.72
C PHE A 512 47.73 24.79 36.09
N ASN A 513 49.01 24.87 36.45
CA ASN A 513 49.69 26.14 36.67
C ASN A 513 50.41 26.62 35.40
N TYR A 514 49.67 27.31 34.52
CA TYR A 514 50.19 27.86 33.25
C TYR A 514 50.49 29.36 33.29
N GLN A 515 50.36 30.02 34.45
CA GLN A 515 50.51 31.48 34.58
C GLN A 515 51.89 31.99 34.13
N GLN A 516 52.94 31.20 34.36
CA GLN A 516 54.32 31.54 33.98
C GLN A 516 54.57 31.51 32.45
N ALA A 517 53.66 30.91 31.67
CA ALA A 517 53.74 30.87 30.21
C ALA A 517 52.97 32.02 29.54
N LEU A 518 52.25 32.83 30.32
CA LEU A 518 51.46 33.94 29.80
C LEU A 518 52.34 35.17 29.50
N ARG A 519 51.76 36.10 28.73
CA ARG A 519 52.28 37.47 28.62
C ARG A 519 52.22 38.18 29.98
N GLU A 520 53.29 38.92 30.30
CA GLU A 520 53.46 39.59 31.60
C GLU A 520 52.74 40.94 31.66
N THR A 521 52.85 41.77 30.62
CA THR A 521 52.16 43.08 30.55
C THR A 521 51.52 43.36 29.19
N LYS A 522 50.58 44.32 29.19
CA LYS A 522 49.87 44.78 27.97
C LYS A 522 50.77 45.51 26.96
N PHE A 523 51.97 45.94 27.37
CA PHE A 523 52.83 46.82 26.58
C PHE A 523 54.07 46.10 26.02
N ASP A 524 54.47 44.97 26.58
CA ASP A 524 55.65 44.22 26.13
C ASP A 524 55.35 43.40 24.89
N LYS A 525 56.16 43.54 23.83
CA LYS A 525 56.03 42.72 22.63
C LYS A 525 56.52 41.29 22.92
N VAL A 526 55.69 40.28 22.64
CA VAL A 526 56.09 38.87 22.80
C VAL A 526 56.96 38.43 21.63
N GLY A 527 56.62 38.83 20.40
CA GLY A 527 57.48 38.66 19.22
C GLY A 527 58.14 37.28 19.09
N SER A 528 59.48 37.27 19.11
CA SER A 528 60.31 36.06 18.99
C SER A 528 60.25 35.11 20.19
N GLU A 529 59.75 35.54 21.35
CA GLU A 529 59.63 34.70 22.56
C GLU A 529 58.37 33.84 22.55
N LEU A 530 57.45 34.06 21.60
CA LEU A 530 56.19 33.32 21.52
C LEU A 530 56.41 31.80 21.43
N SER A 531 57.38 31.37 20.62
CA SER A 531 57.74 29.97 20.48
C SER A 531 58.30 29.38 21.77
N ILE A 532 59.08 30.15 22.52
CA ILE A 532 59.67 29.73 23.80
C ILE A 532 58.57 29.56 24.85
N LYS A 533 57.66 30.53 24.96
CA LYS A 533 56.52 30.47 25.89
C LYS A 533 55.56 29.33 25.54
N LEU A 534 55.29 29.10 24.26
CA LEU A 534 54.49 27.96 23.80
C LEU A 534 55.15 26.61 24.10
N ASN A 535 56.44 26.45 23.79
CA ASN A 535 57.17 25.22 24.09
C ASN A 535 57.19 24.93 25.60
N ARG A 536 57.27 25.96 26.45
CA ARG A 536 57.18 25.81 27.90
C ARG A 536 55.79 25.36 28.35
N LEU A 537 54.73 25.93 27.77
CA LEU A 537 53.36 25.49 28.02
C LEU A 537 53.14 24.04 27.58
N GLU A 538 53.61 23.68 26.39
CA GLU A 538 53.54 22.31 25.87
C GLU A 538 54.32 21.32 26.75
N ALA A 539 55.49 21.71 27.28
CA ALA A 539 56.26 20.88 28.20
C ALA A 539 55.51 20.61 29.51
N ILE A 540 54.94 21.64 30.13
CA ILE A 540 54.13 21.52 31.36
C ILE A 540 52.92 20.58 31.13
N LEU A 541 52.28 20.71 29.97
CA LEU A 541 51.17 19.83 29.61
C LEU A 541 51.67 18.39 29.44
N ARG A 542 52.75 18.14 28.70
CA ARG A 542 53.28 16.76 28.50
C ARG A 542 53.71 16.07 29.80
N GLU A 543 54.29 16.80 30.75
CA GLU A 543 54.70 16.27 32.07
C GLU A 543 53.52 15.78 32.91
N SER A 544 52.31 16.29 32.67
CA SER A 544 51.10 15.87 33.41
C SER A 544 50.46 14.58 32.88
N SER A 545 51.00 14.00 31.81
CA SER A 545 50.49 12.75 31.26
C SER A 545 50.51 11.63 32.32
N LYS A 546 49.42 10.87 32.38
CA LYS A 546 49.25 9.78 33.35
C LYS A 546 49.84 8.48 32.79
N PRO A 547 50.43 7.61 33.62
CA PRO A 547 50.87 6.29 33.16
C PRO A 547 49.67 5.43 32.74
N THR A 548 49.72 4.87 31.54
CA THR A 548 48.68 3.99 30.96
C THR A 548 49.30 2.70 30.45
N SER A 549 48.57 1.58 30.52
CA SER A 549 48.98 0.32 29.89
C SER A 549 48.84 0.39 28.36
N GLU A 550 49.77 -0.20 27.61
CA GLU A 550 49.81 -0.13 26.13
C GLU A 550 48.67 -0.88 25.41
N ASP A 551 47.91 -1.71 26.13
CA ASP A 551 47.02 -2.70 25.51
C ASP A 551 45.64 -2.17 25.04
N ALA A 552 45.27 -0.93 25.37
CA ALA A 552 43.90 -0.42 25.12
C ALA A 552 43.86 0.84 24.23
N ASN A 553 43.14 0.76 23.10
CA ASN A 553 42.96 1.86 22.16
C ASN A 553 41.76 2.75 22.54
N ILE A 554 42.02 3.98 23.00
CA ILE A 554 41.00 4.94 23.43
C ILE A 554 39.99 5.31 22.33
N SER A 555 40.43 5.38 21.07
CA SER A 555 39.55 5.72 19.93
C SER A 555 38.44 4.70 19.75
N GLU A 556 38.80 3.41 19.89
CA GLU A 556 37.87 2.30 19.79
C GLU A 556 36.89 2.22 20.97
N LEU A 557 37.34 2.61 22.17
CA LEU A 557 36.51 2.67 23.37
C LEU A 557 35.47 3.81 23.28
N GLN A 558 35.90 4.98 22.79
CA GLN A 558 35.01 6.12 22.55
C GLN A 558 33.99 5.83 21.43
N GLU A 559 34.39 5.09 20.39
CA GLU A 559 33.48 4.64 19.34
C GLU A 559 32.39 3.71 19.90
N ALA A 560 32.75 2.79 20.80
CA ALA A 560 31.79 1.92 21.48
C ALA A 560 30.80 2.72 22.35
N LEU A 561 31.26 3.70 23.13
CA LEU A 561 30.40 4.60 23.89
C LEU A 561 29.43 5.37 22.98
N LYS A 562 29.95 5.95 21.88
CA LYS A 562 29.16 6.71 20.91
C LYS A 562 28.11 5.84 20.21
N ARG A 563 28.45 4.61 19.84
CA ARG A 563 27.55 3.66 19.17
C ARG A 563 26.29 3.39 19.98
N TYR A 564 26.41 3.32 21.30
CA TYR A 564 25.29 3.10 22.23
C TYR A 564 24.81 4.38 22.93
N GLN A 565 25.36 5.54 22.55
CA GLN A 565 25.02 6.85 23.12
C GLN A 565 25.19 6.92 24.64
N LEU A 566 26.24 6.27 25.14
CA LEU A 566 26.57 6.22 26.56
C LEU A 566 27.59 7.28 26.93
N THR A 567 27.49 7.76 28.17
CA THR A 567 28.49 8.65 28.77
C THR A 567 29.14 7.96 29.95
N PHE A 568 30.46 8.08 30.06
CA PHE A 568 31.20 7.61 31.23
C PHE A 568 31.47 8.79 32.17
N SER A 569 31.06 8.67 33.43
CA SER A 569 31.39 9.67 34.45
C SER A 569 31.45 9.02 35.83
N GLN A 570 32.29 9.54 36.72
CA GLN A 570 32.39 9.05 38.11
C GLN A 570 32.58 7.51 38.21
N GLY A 571 33.29 6.90 37.27
CA GLY A 571 33.55 5.46 37.25
C GLY A 571 32.36 4.59 36.81
N LYS A 572 31.30 5.16 36.24
CA LYS A 572 30.09 4.43 35.80
C LYS A 572 29.64 4.85 34.40
N LEU A 573 28.92 3.93 33.74
CA LEU A 573 28.28 4.15 32.44
C LEU A 573 26.84 4.64 32.63
N TYR A 574 26.47 5.71 31.93
CA TYR A 574 25.14 6.30 31.96
C TYR A 574 24.50 6.32 30.57
N THR A 575 23.20 6.07 30.51
CA THR A 575 22.37 6.35 29.32
C THR A 575 22.09 7.86 29.21
N GLN A 576 21.54 8.30 28.08
CA GLN A 576 21.06 9.67 27.91
C GLN A 576 19.99 10.08 28.94
N ASP A 577 19.22 9.10 29.42
CA ASP A 577 18.18 9.28 30.42
C ASP A 577 18.74 9.29 31.86
N GLY A 578 20.05 9.08 32.02
CA GLY A 578 20.73 9.08 33.32
C GLY A 578 20.73 7.74 34.06
N ASP A 579 20.28 6.66 33.41
CA ASP A 579 20.30 5.32 34.00
C ASP A 579 21.71 4.72 34.01
N VAL A 580 22.07 4.05 35.10
CA VAL A 580 23.37 3.39 35.26
C VAL A 580 23.35 2.01 34.62
N ILE A 581 24.29 1.74 33.71
CA ILE A 581 24.50 0.40 33.14
C ILE A 581 25.52 -0.36 33.98
N SER A 582 25.14 -1.57 34.42
CA SER A 582 25.99 -2.46 35.22
C SER A 582 26.70 -3.53 34.37
N ASP A 583 27.83 -4.02 34.88
CA ASP A 583 28.58 -5.14 34.29
C ASP A 583 27.72 -6.38 34.06
N LYS A 584 26.82 -6.70 35.02
CA LYS A 584 25.90 -7.84 34.90
C LYS A 584 24.95 -7.69 33.71
N GLN A 585 24.45 -6.48 33.47
CA GLN A 585 23.60 -6.21 32.29
C GLN A 585 24.40 -6.37 31.00
N LEU A 586 25.62 -5.81 30.92
CA LEU A 586 26.50 -5.96 29.74
C LEU A 586 26.80 -7.44 29.45
N GLN A 587 27.07 -8.24 30.48
CA GLN A 587 27.29 -9.67 30.34
C GLN A 587 26.03 -10.41 29.85
N LYS A 588 24.84 -10.05 30.35
CA LYS A 588 23.56 -10.61 29.88
C LYS A 588 23.33 -10.30 28.40
N TYR A 589 23.74 -9.11 27.94
CA TYR A 589 23.67 -8.74 26.53
C TYR A 589 24.65 -9.52 25.64
N ILE A 590 25.89 -9.75 26.09
CA ILE A 590 26.85 -10.62 25.39
C ILE A 590 26.29 -12.04 25.25
N ASN A 591 25.79 -12.62 26.34
CA ASN A 591 25.22 -13.97 26.33
C ASN A 591 24.00 -14.08 25.39
N LYS A 592 23.16 -13.03 25.31
CA LYS A 592 22.06 -12.95 24.33
C LYS A 592 22.57 -12.97 22.89
N ILE A 593 23.62 -12.19 22.59
CA ILE A 593 24.21 -12.15 21.25
C ILE A 593 24.80 -13.50 20.86
N ASP A 594 25.49 -14.19 21.79
CA ASP A 594 26.06 -15.52 21.57
C ASP A 594 24.98 -16.56 21.23
N VAL A 595 23.85 -16.52 21.95
CA VAL A 595 22.69 -17.37 21.64
C VAL A 595 22.13 -17.04 20.24
N PHE A 596 22.03 -15.76 19.87
CA PHE A 596 21.56 -15.37 18.54
C PHE A 596 22.52 -15.80 17.41
N GLU A 597 23.82 -15.70 17.62
CA GLU A 597 24.83 -16.17 16.66
C GLU A 597 24.72 -17.69 16.45
N GLN A 598 24.56 -18.46 17.53
CA GLN A 598 24.34 -19.90 17.47
C GLN A 598 23.01 -20.27 16.80
N GLU A 599 21.93 -19.51 17.05
CA GLU A 599 20.64 -19.70 16.35
C GLU A 599 20.76 -19.47 14.84
N LEU A 600 21.59 -18.52 14.40
CA LEU A 600 21.84 -18.24 12.98
C LEU A 600 22.78 -19.27 12.33
N ALA A 601 23.73 -19.81 13.09
CA ALA A 601 24.65 -20.84 12.62
C ALA A 601 24.00 -22.25 12.58
N SER A 602 22.89 -22.46 13.28
CA SER A 602 22.18 -23.74 13.31
C SER A 602 21.43 -24.01 12.00
N GLU A 603 21.91 -24.99 11.23
CA GLU A 603 21.22 -25.48 10.03
C GLU A 603 19.81 -25.98 10.36
N GLU A 604 19.65 -26.77 11.42
CA GLU A 604 18.35 -27.31 11.87
C GLU A 604 17.31 -26.21 12.12
N ILE A 605 17.68 -25.11 12.79
CA ILE A 605 16.76 -24.00 13.08
C ILE A 605 16.42 -23.23 11.80
N ASN A 606 17.39 -23.03 10.91
CA ASN A 606 17.17 -22.31 9.66
C ASN A 606 16.28 -23.10 8.69
N GLU A 607 16.44 -24.43 8.61
CA GLU A 607 15.56 -25.30 7.84
C GLU A 607 14.13 -25.25 8.39
N LYS A 608 13.96 -25.41 9.71
CA LYS A 608 12.63 -25.31 10.36
C LYS A 608 11.98 -23.93 10.16
N LYS A 609 12.74 -22.84 10.23
CA LYS A 609 12.24 -21.48 9.92
C LYS A 609 11.76 -21.38 8.48
N LYS A 610 12.55 -21.88 7.52
CA LYS A 610 12.22 -21.86 6.10
C LYS A 610 10.94 -22.66 5.82
N ASP A 611 10.83 -23.86 6.37
CA ASP A 611 9.64 -24.70 6.22
C ASP A 611 8.40 -24.05 6.84
N LEU A 612 8.56 -23.39 7.99
CA LEU A 612 7.49 -22.65 8.63
C LEU A 612 7.03 -21.46 7.79
N THR A 613 7.96 -20.71 7.17
CA THR A 613 7.59 -19.63 6.23
C THR A 613 6.85 -20.15 5.00
N ASN A 614 7.29 -21.28 4.43
CA ASN A 614 6.64 -21.92 3.29
C ASN A 614 5.21 -22.37 3.64
N LEU A 615 5.02 -22.99 4.82
CA LEU A 615 3.71 -23.41 5.30
C LEU A 615 2.78 -22.22 5.58
N GLN A 616 3.30 -21.14 6.17
CA GLN A 616 2.53 -19.91 6.40
C GLN A 616 2.10 -19.25 5.08
N GLU A 617 2.96 -19.23 4.06
CA GLU A 617 2.59 -18.72 2.74
C GLU A 617 1.48 -19.58 2.11
N LEU A 618 1.61 -20.91 2.18
CA LEU A 618 0.59 -21.85 1.73
C LEU A 618 -0.74 -21.65 2.47
N GLN A 619 -0.70 -21.46 3.79
CA GLN A 619 -1.87 -21.18 4.62
C GLN A 619 -2.59 -19.91 4.16
N ARG A 620 -1.86 -18.81 3.93
CA ARG A 620 -2.41 -17.54 3.41
C ARG A 620 -3.10 -17.74 2.06
N LYS A 621 -2.43 -18.45 1.13
CA LYS A 621 -3.00 -18.76 -0.20
C LYS A 621 -4.27 -19.60 -0.08
N LEU A 622 -4.26 -20.66 0.72
CA LEU A 622 -5.43 -21.53 0.94
C LEU A 622 -6.60 -20.79 1.61
N SER A 623 -6.34 -19.99 2.64
CA SER A 623 -7.37 -19.20 3.33
C SER A 623 -8.05 -18.19 2.40
N SER A 624 -7.27 -17.53 1.53
CA SER A 624 -7.84 -16.61 0.53
C SER A 624 -8.81 -17.32 -0.43
N LYS A 625 -8.45 -18.51 -0.92
CA LYS A 625 -9.27 -19.32 -1.82
C LYS A 625 -10.50 -19.88 -1.11
N GLU A 626 -10.36 -20.34 0.14
CA GLU A 626 -11.47 -20.84 0.96
C GLU A 626 -12.55 -19.76 1.17
N LYS A 627 -12.14 -18.51 1.47
CA LYS A 627 -13.06 -17.36 1.58
C LYS A 627 -13.84 -17.12 0.30
N ILE A 628 -13.17 -17.16 -0.86
CA ILE A 628 -13.82 -16.98 -2.18
C ILE A 628 -14.85 -18.08 -2.43
N VAL A 629 -14.47 -19.34 -2.28
CA VAL A 629 -15.37 -20.49 -2.50
C VAL A 629 -16.55 -20.45 -1.54
N LYS A 630 -16.32 -20.09 -0.27
CA LYS A 630 -17.38 -19.92 0.73
C LYS A 630 -18.38 -18.83 0.34
N LYS A 631 -17.89 -17.70 -0.19
CA LYS A 631 -18.75 -16.60 -0.69
C LYS A 631 -19.58 -17.05 -1.90
N LEU A 632 -18.97 -17.74 -2.86
CA LEU A 632 -19.67 -18.27 -4.04
C LEU A 632 -20.76 -19.27 -3.64
N PHE A 633 -20.42 -20.25 -2.79
CA PHE A 633 -21.39 -21.21 -2.26
C PHE A 633 -22.59 -20.53 -1.58
N ASN A 634 -22.33 -19.55 -0.71
CA ASN A 634 -23.40 -18.83 -0.01
C ASN A 634 -24.31 -18.06 -0.98
N THR A 635 -23.71 -17.42 -1.99
CA THR A 635 -24.44 -16.64 -3.01
C THR A 635 -25.36 -17.56 -3.81
N TYR A 636 -24.84 -18.65 -4.37
CA TYR A 636 -25.63 -19.67 -5.09
C TYR A 636 -26.75 -20.22 -4.21
N ASN A 637 -26.43 -20.62 -2.98
CA ASN A 637 -27.42 -21.17 -2.06
C ASN A 637 -28.56 -20.17 -1.75
N SER A 638 -28.26 -18.87 -1.61
CA SER A 638 -29.31 -17.86 -1.42
C SER A 638 -30.17 -17.66 -2.66
N GLN A 639 -29.55 -17.48 -3.83
CA GLN A 639 -30.27 -17.18 -5.07
C GLN A 639 -31.14 -18.35 -5.55
N ILE A 640 -30.65 -19.59 -5.41
CA ILE A 640 -31.44 -20.79 -5.73
C ILE A 640 -32.70 -20.83 -4.86
N LYS A 641 -32.56 -20.61 -3.54
CA LYS A 641 -33.70 -20.63 -2.62
C LYS A 641 -34.70 -19.52 -2.87
N ASP A 642 -34.22 -18.32 -3.18
CA ASP A 642 -35.10 -17.19 -3.51
C ASP A 642 -35.89 -17.46 -4.79
N TYR A 643 -35.27 -18.10 -5.78
CA TYR A 643 -35.93 -18.52 -7.01
C TYR A 643 -36.95 -19.65 -6.76
N GLU A 644 -36.57 -20.70 -6.02
CA GLU A 644 -37.48 -21.80 -5.64
C GLU A 644 -38.71 -21.26 -4.90
N ARG A 645 -38.53 -20.29 -3.99
CA ARG A 645 -39.63 -19.60 -3.32
C ARG A 645 -40.54 -18.84 -4.29
N LEU A 646 -39.96 -18.13 -5.26
CA LEU A 646 -40.74 -17.40 -6.26
C LEU A 646 -41.61 -18.35 -7.08
N VAL A 647 -41.06 -19.49 -7.48
CA VAL A 647 -41.81 -20.51 -8.21
C VAL A 647 -42.90 -21.14 -7.33
N ALA A 648 -42.60 -21.53 -6.10
CA ALA A 648 -43.60 -22.08 -5.19
C ALA A 648 -44.78 -21.11 -5.00
N LYS A 649 -44.51 -19.80 -4.94
CA LYS A 649 -45.56 -18.76 -4.91
C LYS A 649 -46.39 -18.74 -6.20
N GLN A 650 -45.79 -18.92 -7.38
CA GLN A 650 -46.54 -18.99 -8.64
C GLN A 650 -47.52 -20.18 -8.68
N ILE A 651 -47.15 -21.33 -8.10
CA ILE A 651 -48.03 -22.50 -7.97
C ILE A 651 -49.12 -22.26 -6.91
N SER A 652 -48.78 -21.59 -5.82
CA SER A 652 -49.69 -21.40 -4.67
C SER A 652 -51.00 -20.69 -5.04
N ILE A 653 -50.96 -19.74 -5.97
CA ILE A 653 -52.14 -18.94 -6.35
C ILE A 653 -53.15 -19.79 -7.15
N PRO A 654 -52.80 -20.42 -8.28
CA PRO A 654 -53.72 -21.31 -8.99
C PRO A 654 -54.19 -22.48 -8.13
N PHE A 655 -53.31 -23.03 -7.29
CA PHE A 655 -53.68 -24.09 -6.35
C PHE A 655 -54.76 -23.63 -5.36
N TYR A 656 -54.62 -22.46 -4.75
CA TYR A 656 -55.64 -21.90 -3.87
C TYR A 656 -56.97 -21.67 -4.61
N VAL A 657 -56.92 -21.16 -5.85
CA VAL A 657 -58.12 -20.93 -6.68
C VAL A 657 -58.82 -22.23 -7.04
N TYR A 658 -58.10 -23.27 -7.45
CA TYR A 658 -58.73 -24.55 -7.80
C TYR A 658 -59.22 -25.31 -6.57
N SER A 659 -58.42 -25.34 -5.50
CA SER A 659 -58.83 -25.98 -4.24
C SER A 659 -60.04 -25.30 -3.61
N SER A 660 -60.13 -23.97 -3.64
CA SER A 660 -61.31 -23.24 -3.13
C SER A 660 -62.57 -23.44 -3.96
N LYS A 661 -62.45 -23.75 -5.25
CA LYS A 661 -63.59 -24.11 -6.12
C LYS A 661 -64.02 -25.55 -5.95
N ILE A 662 -63.07 -26.48 -5.84
CA ILE A 662 -63.32 -27.93 -5.81
C ILE A 662 -63.70 -28.41 -4.42
N LEU A 663 -63.07 -27.89 -3.36
CA LEU A 663 -63.34 -28.30 -1.98
C LEU A 663 -64.55 -27.54 -1.41
N GLN A 664 -65.36 -28.24 -0.61
CA GLN A 664 -66.45 -27.62 0.13
C GLN A 664 -65.97 -26.56 1.12
N THR A 665 -66.82 -25.57 1.38
CA THR A 665 -66.61 -24.52 2.38
C THR A 665 -66.45 -25.12 3.77
N ARG A 666 -65.36 -24.78 4.45
CA ARG A 666 -65.07 -25.19 5.83
C ARG A 666 -65.25 -24.02 6.80
N PRO A 667 -65.44 -24.27 8.11
CA PRO A 667 -65.42 -23.21 9.12
C PRO A 667 -64.13 -22.37 9.09
N ASP A 668 -63.00 -23.01 8.78
CA ASP A 668 -61.67 -22.40 8.75
C ASP A 668 -61.34 -21.68 7.42
N GLY A 669 -62.29 -21.64 6.48
CA GLY A 669 -62.15 -20.98 5.18
C GLY A 669 -62.27 -21.89 3.95
N ASN A 670 -62.19 -21.28 2.78
CA ASN A 670 -62.29 -21.98 1.49
C ASN A 670 -60.89 -22.29 0.92
N GLY A 671 -60.71 -23.52 0.43
CA GLY A 671 -59.49 -23.96 -0.24
C GLY A 671 -58.37 -24.37 0.70
N ALA A 672 -57.19 -24.60 0.14
CA ALA A 672 -55.97 -24.96 0.86
C ALA A 672 -54.78 -24.13 0.35
N PHE A 673 -53.75 -24.00 1.18
CA PHE A 673 -52.54 -23.25 0.87
C PHE A 673 -51.33 -24.18 0.75
N ILE A 674 -50.35 -23.76 -0.05
CA ILE A 674 -49.03 -24.38 -0.11
C ILE A 674 -48.08 -23.54 0.73
N LYS A 675 -47.48 -24.16 1.75
CA LYS A 675 -46.35 -23.62 2.49
C LYS A 675 -45.05 -24.23 1.98
N SER A 676 -44.05 -23.37 1.83
CA SER A 676 -42.68 -23.75 1.51
C SER A 676 -41.73 -23.12 2.52
N SER A 677 -40.46 -23.51 2.50
CA SER A 677 -39.47 -22.94 3.44
C SER A 677 -39.35 -21.41 3.33
N ASP A 678 -39.74 -20.72 4.39
CA ASP A 678 -39.62 -19.26 4.49
C ASP A 678 -38.19 -18.84 4.87
N ASN A 679 -37.42 -19.71 5.53
CA ASN A 679 -36.07 -19.41 5.96
C ASN A 679 -34.99 -20.00 5.04
N ALA A 680 -33.99 -19.18 4.72
CA ALA A 680 -32.82 -19.59 3.92
C ALA A 680 -31.97 -20.72 4.56
N LYS A 681 -32.20 -21.06 5.84
CA LYS A 681 -31.51 -22.15 6.55
C LYS A 681 -32.24 -23.48 6.51
N GLU A 682 -33.54 -23.49 6.23
CA GLU A 682 -34.35 -24.70 6.21
C GLU A 682 -34.10 -25.50 4.93
N LYS A 683 -34.25 -26.83 5.01
CA LYS A 683 -34.32 -27.69 3.82
C LYS A 683 -35.61 -27.36 3.06
N GLY A 684 -35.56 -27.48 1.73
CA GLY A 684 -36.76 -27.33 0.91
C GLY A 684 -37.83 -28.32 1.37
N TYR A 685 -39.04 -27.82 1.61
CA TYR A 685 -40.19 -28.63 1.96
C TYR A 685 -41.43 -28.01 1.31
N ILE A 686 -42.43 -28.86 1.08
CA ILE A 686 -43.74 -28.45 0.62
C ILE A 686 -44.75 -29.06 1.57
N ARG A 687 -45.61 -28.22 2.13
CA ARG A 687 -46.69 -28.58 3.04
C ARG A 687 -48.00 -28.01 2.52
N PHE A 688 -49.05 -28.81 2.58
CA PHE A 688 -50.41 -28.34 2.27
C PHE A 688 -51.11 -28.05 3.58
N VAL A 689 -51.75 -26.90 3.71
CA VAL A 689 -52.38 -26.46 4.97
C VAL A 689 -53.75 -25.85 4.72
N SER A 690 -54.61 -25.85 5.73
CA SER A 690 -55.97 -25.33 5.61
C SER A 690 -56.02 -23.81 5.80
N GLY A 691 -55.28 -23.30 6.79
CA GLY A 691 -55.00 -21.89 7.02
C GLY A 691 -53.51 -21.56 6.88
N LEU A 692 -53.20 -20.29 6.62
CA LEU A 692 -51.82 -19.80 6.56
C LEU A 692 -51.10 -19.88 7.91
N ASP A 693 -51.81 -20.02 9.02
CA ASP A 693 -51.23 -20.14 10.37
C ASP A 693 -51.11 -21.61 10.84
N ASP A 694 -51.66 -22.58 10.10
CA ASP A 694 -51.64 -23.99 10.51
C ASP A 694 -50.24 -24.60 10.40
N GLU A 695 -49.84 -25.37 11.40
CA GLU A 695 -48.56 -26.07 11.41
C GLU A 695 -48.64 -27.50 10.85
N HIS A 696 -49.82 -28.13 10.88
CA HIS A 696 -50.02 -29.51 10.45
C HIS A 696 -50.38 -29.63 8.97
N ASP A 697 -49.82 -30.66 8.31
CA ASP A 697 -50.14 -30.95 6.91
C ASP A 697 -51.61 -31.41 6.72
N ALA A 698 -52.16 -31.11 5.54
CA ALA A 698 -53.46 -31.55 5.07
C ALA A 698 -53.65 -33.06 5.23
N TRP A 699 -52.61 -33.85 4.98
CA TRP A 699 -52.64 -35.31 5.15
C TRP A 699 -53.13 -35.75 6.54
N ASN A 700 -52.77 -35.00 7.59
CA ASN A 700 -53.14 -35.32 8.97
C ASN A 700 -54.44 -34.66 9.43
N SER A 701 -54.99 -33.72 8.65
CA SER A 701 -56.09 -32.84 9.09
C SER A 701 -57.35 -32.92 8.21
N MET A 702 -57.25 -33.35 6.96
CA MET A 702 -58.35 -33.40 6.00
C MET A 702 -58.90 -34.81 5.82
N SER A 703 -60.19 -34.92 5.46
CA SER A 703 -60.83 -36.20 5.17
C SER A 703 -60.36 -36.78 3.82
N SER A 704 -60.53 -38.09 3.60
CA SER A 704 -60.09 -38.74 2.35
C SER A 704 -60.62 -38.05 1.08
N GLY A 705 -61.89 -37.62 1.09
CA GLY A 705 -62.48 -36.95 -0.07
C GLY A 705 -62.01 -35.51 -0.26
N GLN A 706 -61.64 -34.83 0.83
CA GLN A 706 -60.97 -33.54 0.75
C GLN A 706 -59.54 -33.68 0.22
N LEU A 707 -58.81 -34.72 0.63
CA LEU A 707 -57.47 -34.98 0.13
C LEU A 707 -57.49 -35.29 -1.38
N SER A 708 -58.47 -36.07 -1.87
CA SER A 708 -58.63 -36.31 -3.31
C SER A 708 -58.94 -35.03 -4.08
N GLY A 709 -59.86 -34.19 -3.58
CA GLY A 709 -60.11 -32.87 -4.18
C GLY A 709 -58.87 -31.98 -4.18
N LEU A 710 -58.04 -32.06 -3.14
CA LEU A 710 -56.79 -31.30 -3.01
C LEU A 710 -55.74 -31.78 -4.01
N VAL A 711 -55.55 -33.09 -4.18
CA VAL A 711 -54.63 -33.66 -5.18
C VAL A 711 -55.06 -33.27 -6.59
N VAL A 712 -56.35 -33.40 -6.91
CA VAL A 712 -56.87 -32.98 -8.22
C VAL A 712 -56.61 -31.50 -8.44
N SER A 713 -56.87 -30.66 -7.43
CA SER A 713 -56.60 -29.22 -7.49
C SER A 713 -55.11 -28.92 -7.69
N PHE A 714 -54.23 -29.69 -7.05
CA PHE A 714 -52.79 -29.59 -7.24
C PHE A 714 -52.39 -30.00 -8.65
N MET A 715 -52.90 -31.13 -9.17
CA MET A 715 -52.62 -31.56 -10.54
C MET A 715 -53.03 -30.50 -11.56
N LEU A 716 -54.22 -29.92 -11.41
CA LEU A 716 -54.70 -28.85 -12.28
C LEU A 716 -53.83 -27.59 -12.15
N ALA A 717 -53.39 -27.23 -10.95
CA ALA A 717 -52.49 -26.09 -10.75
C ALA A 717 -51.14 -26.31 -11.44
N MET A 718 -50.57 -27.51 -11.29
CA MET A 718 -49.31 -27.89 -11.92
C MET A 718 -49.43 -27.88 -13.45
N ASN A 719 -50.47 -28.51 -14.00
CA ASN A 719 -50.74 -28.51 -15.45
C ASN A 719 -50.92 -27.09 -16.02
N LYS A 720 -51.52 -26.17 -15.25
CA LYS A 720 -51.74 -24.78 -15.68
C LYS A 720 -50.45 -23.95 -15.65
N VAL A 721 -49.65 -24.07 -14.60
CA VAL A 721 -48.43 -23.26 -14.40
C VAL A 721 -47.26 -23.80 -15.24
N TYR A 722 -47.14 -25.11 -15.33
CA TYR A 722 -46.10 -25.81 -16.09
C TYR A 722 -46.74 -26.75 -17.14
N PRO A 723 -47.27 -26.18 -18.24
CA PRO A 723 -47.91 -26.98 -19.27
C PRO A 723 -46.89 -27.88 -19.97
N THR A 724 -47.12 -29.19 -19.94
CA THR A 724 -46.42 -30.15 -20.81
C THR A 724 -47.02 -30.11 -22.21
N LYS A 725 -46.33 -30.67 -23.22
CA LYS A 725 -46.96 -30.81 -24.56
C LYS A 725 -48.10 -31.81 -24.56
N LEU A 726 -48.17 -32.71 -23.57
CA LEU A 726 -49.25 -33.68 -23.41
C LEU A 726 -50.48 -33.02 -22.75
N LYS A 727 -51.45 -32.63 -23.58
CA LYS A 727 -52.72 -32.02 -23.15
C LYS A 727 -53.80 -33.05 -22.84
N SER A 728 -53.42 -34.15 -22.20
CA SER A 728 -54.36 -35.19 -21.78
C SER A 728 -54.41 -35.27 -20.25
N LEU A 729 -55.60 -35.18 -19.67
CA LEU A 729 -55.86 -35.31 -18.24
C LEU A 729 -56.63 -36.60 -17.99
N LEU A 730 -56.07 -37.48 -17.18
CA LEU A 730 -56.61 -38.79 -16.84
C LEU A 730 -57.07 -38.78 -15.39
N ILE A 731 -58.32 -39.14 -15.13
CA ILE A 731 -58.86 -39.21 -13.75
C ILE A 731 -59.59 -40.54 -13.60
N ASP A 732 -58.99 -41.46 -12.86
CA ASP A 732 -59.55 -42.80 -12.63
C ASP A 732 -60.52 -42.77 -11.44
N ASP A 733 -61.80 -42.91 -11.74
CA ASP A 733 -62.95 -42.93 -10.81
C ASP A 733 -62.96 -41.80 -9.75
N PRO A 734 -63.16 -40.53 -10.17
CA PRO A 734 -63.23 -39.40 -9.23
C PRO A 734 -64.40 -39.52 -8.24
N VAL A 735 -65.42 -40.34 -8.54
CA VAL A 735 -66.64 -40.48 -7.74
C VAL A 735 -66.42 -41.34 -6.50
N GLN A 736 -65.55 -42.36 -6.56
CA GLN A 736 -65.28 -43.21 -5.39
C GLN A 736 -64.59 -42.46 -4.26
N THR A 737 -63.87 -41.40 -4.61
CA THR A 737 -63.05 -40.66 -3.66
C THR A 737 -63.61 -39.29 -3.34
N MET A 738 -64.42 -38.67 -4.21
CA MET A 738 -64.99 -37.33 -4.00
C MET A 738 -66.51 -37.36 -3.86
N ASP A 739 -67.06 -36.49 -3.00
CA ASP A 739 -68.51 -36.30 -2.87
C ASP A 739 -69.15 -35.64 -4.12
N GLU A 740 -70.47 -35.77 -4.26
CA GLU A 740 -71.23 -35.28 -5.43
C GLU A 740 -71.08 -33.76 -5.65
N ILE A 741 -70.90 -32.99 -4.59
CA ILE A 741 -70.73 -31.52 -4.65
C ILE A 741 -69.37 -31.17 -5.24
N ASN A 742 -68.30 -31.78 -4.72
CA ASN A 742 -66.94 -31.59 -5.22
C ASN A 742 -66.81 -32.08 -6.67
N LEU A 743 -67.51 -33.17 -7.01
CA LEU A 743 -67.60 -33.67 -8.38
C LEU A 743 -68.25 -32.63 -9.31
N ALA A 744 -69.36 -32.03 -8.90
CA ALA A 744 -70.03 -30.99 -9.67
C ALA A 744 -69.14 -29.75 -9.87
N SER A 745 -68.39 -29.34 -8.85
CA SER A 745 -67.40 -28.26 -8.94
C SER A 745 -66.23 -28.62 -9.87
N LEU A 746 -65.70 -29.85 -9.77
CA LEU A 746 -64.63 -30.34 -10.62
C LEU A 746 -65.04 -30.29 -12.11
N VAL A 747 -66.23 -30.77 -12.43
CA VAL A 747 -66.80 -30.72 -13.80
C VAL A 747 -66.80 -29.28 -14.33
N GLN A 748 -67.17 -28.30 -13.50
CA GLN A 748 -67.16 -26.90 -13.90
C GLN A 748 -65.76 -26.33 -14.10
N VAL A 749 -64.82 -26.67 -13.22
CA VAL A 749 -63.42 -26.23 -13.32
C VAL A 749 -62.80 -26.78 -14.60
N LEU A 750 -62.93 -28.09 -14.84
CA LEU A 750 -62.40 -28.73 -16.04
C LEU A 750 -62.98 -28.11 -17.32
N ARG A 751 -64.31 -27.93 -17.38
CA ARG A 751 -64.98 -27.38 -18.57
C ARG A 751 -64.59 -25.93 -18.88
N LYS A 752 -64.34 -25.11 -17.86
CA LYS A 752 -64.04 -23.67 -18.05
C LYS A 752 -62.55 -23.38 -18.22
N GLU A 753 -61.69 -24.02 -17.43
CA GLU A 753 -60.26 -23.68 -17.34
C GLU A 753 -59.36 -24.58 -18.21
N PHE A 754 -59.86 -25.77 -18.57
CA PHE A 754 -59.15 -26.83 -19.29
C PHE A 754 -59.93 -27.32 -20.52
N PHE A 755 -60.67 -26.41 -21.19
CA PHE A 755 -61.49 -26.71 -22.36
C PHE A 755 -60.69 -27.19 -23.57
N ASP A 756 -59.39 -26.89 -23.61
CA ASP A 756 -58.46 -27.25 -24.67
C ASP A 756 -57.69 -28.55 -24.38
N ASN A 757 -57.89 -29.15 -23.20
CA ASN A 757 -57.32 -30.43 -22.82
C ASN A 757 -58.27 -31.57 -23.17
N GLN A 758 -57.71 -32.70 -23.60
CA GLN A 758 -58.43 -33.96 -23.69
C GLN A 758 -58.56 -34.57 -22.30
N ILE A 759 -59.77 -34.92 -21.89
CA ILE A 759 -60.07 -35.42 -20.56
C ILE A 759 -60.56 -36.86 -20.69
N ILE A 760 -59.91 -37.78 -19.97
CA ILE A 760 -60.28 -39.20 -19.95
C ILE A 760 -60.63 -39.56 -18.51
N ILE A 761 -61.89 -39.90 -18.29
CA ILE A 761 -62.43 -40.17 -16.96
C ILE A 761 -62.94 -41.61 -16.91
N SER A 762 -62.71 -42.29 -15.80
CA SER A 762 -63.41 -43.55 -15.49
C SER A 762 -64.46 -43.29 -14.42
N THR A 763 -65.55 -44.06 -14.40
CA THR A 763 -66.47 -44.06 -13.26
C THR A 763 -67.23 -45.38 -13.15
N HIS A 764 -67.52 -45.79 -11.91
CA HIS A 764 -68.39 -46.92 -11.64
C HIS A 764 -69.89 -46.57 -11.65
N GLU A 765 -70.22 -45.28 -11.61
CA GLU A 765 -71.60 -44.80 -11.53
C GLU A 765 -72.08 -44.21 -12.87
N ARG A 766 -73.12 -44.83 -13.43
CA ARG A 766 -73.72 -44.35 -14.69
C ARG A 766 -74.33 -42.95 -14.56
N LYS A 767 -74.84 -42.59 -13.39
CA LYS A 767 -75.38 -41.23 -13.13
C LYS A 767 -74.29 -40.16 -13.28
N SER A 768 -73.12 -40.43 -12.73
CA SER A 768 -71.96 -39.55 -12.81
C SER A 768 -71.45 -39.42 -14.25
N ALA A 769 -71.32 -40.53 -14.99
CA ALA A 769 -70.98 -40.50 -16.41
C ALA A 769 -71.94 -39.63 -17.24
N ASN A 770 -73.24 -39.82 -17.04
CA ASN A 770 -74.28 -39.04 -17.70
C ASN A 770 -74.22 -37.56 -17.31
N TYR A 771 -73.90 -37.23 -16.07
CA TYR A 771 -73.77 -35.86 -15.60
C TYR A 771 -72.57 -35.14 -16.26
N PHE A 772 -71.41 -35.80 -16.32
CA PHE A 772 -70.24 -35.29 -17.06
C PHE A 772 -70.62 -35.05 -18.53
N ALA A 773 -71.20 -36.06 -19.19
CA ALA A 773 -71.58 -35.95 -20.58
C ALA A 773 -72.56 -34.80 -20.84
N TYR A 774 -73.62 -34.70 -20.03
CA TYR A 774 -74.62 -33.63 -20.12
C TYR A 774 -74.00 -32.24 -19.99
N LYS A 775 -73.02 -32.05 -19.09
CA LYS A 775 -72.37 -30.75 -18.89
C LYS A 775 -71.40 -30.36 -20.00
N TYR A 776 -70.84 -31.34 -20.73
CA TYR A 776 -69.88 -31.13 -21.81
C TYR A 776 -70.52 -31.09 -23.21
N GLN A 777 -71.68 -31.74 -23.40
CA GLN A 777 -72.40 -31.81 -24.69
C GLN A 777 -72.67 -30.46 -25.38
N GLN A 778 -72.66 -29.35 -24.64
CA GLN A 778 -72.93 -28.03 -25.20
C GLN A 778 -71.74 -27.39 -25.92
N GLN A 779 -70.50 -27.89 -25.73
CA GLN A 779 -69.28 -27.18 -26.15
C GLN A 779 -68.17 -28.07 -26.74
N THR A 780 -68.25 -29.39 -26.58
CA THR A 780 -67.12 -30.31 -26.83
C THR A 780 -67.59 -31.69 -27.27
N ASP A 781 -66.74 -32.44 -27.96
CA ASP A 781 -67.02 -33.82 -28.37
C ASP A 781 -66.88 -34.80 -27.20
N VAL A 782 -67.99 -35.48 -26.86
CA VAL A 782 -68.08 -36.42 -25.72
C VAL A 782 -68.31 -37.84 -26.21
N ARG A 783 -67.52 -38.79 -25.69
CA ARG A 783 -67.70 -40.23 -25.93
C ARG A 783 -67.81 -40.99 -24.61
N ILE A 784 -68.81 -41.86 -24.50
CA ILE A 784 -68.98 -42.78 -23.36
C ILE A 784 -68.81 -44.21 -23.86
N LEU A 785 -67.94 -44.98 -23.22
CA LEU A 785 -67.75 -46.41 -23.49
C LEU A 785 -68.15 -47.23 -22.26
N ASN A 786 -69.15 -48.10 -22.42
CA ASN A 786 -69.56 -49.01 -21.34
C ASN A 786 -68.70 -50.27 -21.34
N MET A 787 -67.79 -50.35 -20.38
CA MET A 787 -66.85 -51.48 -20.28
C MET A 787 -67.54 -52.80 -19.95
N LYS A 788 -68.71 -52.81 -19.33
CA LYS A 788 -69.46 -54.05 -19.11
C LYS A 788 -70.01 -54.61 -20.41
N THR A 789 -70.57 -53.74 -21.25
CA THR A 789 -71.12 -54.15 -22.55
C THR A 789 -70.01 -54.61 -23.48
N GLU A 790 -68.92 -53.86 -23.59
CA GLU A 790 -67.77 -54.25 -24.44
C GLU A 790 -67.20 -55.61 -24.02
N ARG A 791 -66.98 -55.82 -22.72
CA ARG A 791 -66.32 -57.01 -22.20
C ARG A 791 -67.19 -58.26 -22.14
N LEU A 792 -68.52 -58.11 -22.18
CA LEU A 792 -69.46 -59.24 -22.26
C LEU A 792 -69.80 -59.64 -23.70
N ASN A 793 -69.54 -58.76 -24.66
CA ASN A 793 -69.71 -59.01 -26.09
C ASN A 793 -68.44 -59.58 -26.76
N GLU A 794 -67.30 -59.60 -26.04
CA GLU A 794 -66.04 -60.30 -26.37
C GLU A 794 -66.08 -61.80 -25.99
#